data_AF-A0A9D9U3P6-F1
#
_entry.id   AF-A0A9D9U3P6-F1
#
_cell.length_a   1.000
_cell.length_b   1.000
_cell.length_c   1.000
_cell.angle_alpha   90.00
_cell.angle_beta   90.00
_cell.angle_gamma   90.00
#
_symmetry.space_group_name_H-M   'P 1'
#
loop_
_entity.id
_entity.type
_entity.pdbx_description
1 polymer ?
#
loop_
_entity_poly.entity_id
_entity_poly.type
_entity_poly.pdbx_seq_one_letter_code
_entity_poly.pdbx_strand_id
1 'polypeptide(L)'
;MSTTKSSDTPMMQQHRAIKQKYPDAILLFRVGDFYETFGQDAVLASGILGITLTKRNNGAASSSELAGFPHHALDTYLHKLVKAGHRVAICDQLEDPKQAKGIVKRGVTDMVTPGTTVNDKLLEHHSNNFLAAIHFAANEQYGLAFLDISTGEFFIAEGDREYADKLLQSFKPAEVVFQRHQQKKFKEYFNSKMYTYSLDEWIFDNAYAEDTLLKHFQTHSLKGFGVDEMKNGLTAAGAIIHYLKDTEHPNLQHITSLQRMDRDDFLWMDRFTIRNLELVYGNSDGNHTLLSVLDNTVSPMGARLLKRWIVFPLKDIQKINERLDTVEYLIKETEFRNKISQHLKQCGDIERLVSKIPLKKINPREVLQLARGLKQVAAIKELCLSSSNEYLKRLGDALNPCPYIAEKIFKEIVDNPPAIAAKGGMMNSGVSNDLDDLRKISSSGKEYLTELQQKEAEKTGISSLKIGFNNVFGYYLEVTNSHKNKVPAEWMRKQTLTSAERYITAELKEYEEKITGAEEKILKIELELFEALLNELSDYLAPVQTNGNLLAIQDCLCCFANNAIKFQYKKPQLHTGDELIIKDGRHPVIERNLPVGESYIGNDLELNKSEQQLIILTGPNMSGKSALLRQTALITLMAHTGSFVPAAEARISLTDKIFTRVGASDNLSGGESTFMVEMNETASIINNITDRSLILLDEIGRGTSTYDGISIAWSIAEHLHQSPHQPKTLFATHYHELNELEEKFPRAKNFHVTNKEVGNKIIFLRKLARGGSTHSFGIHVAKMAGMPPSLIERANEILLHLESIHENGKAENVTDKVKNISTSKMQLSIFDAHTETFEEIRKLLEETDINRLTPVEALLKLQEIKNKLK
;
A
#
# COMPACT_ATOMS: atom_id res chain seq x y z
N MET A 1 6.23 -11.25 56.84
CA MET A 1 6.55 -12.04 55.63
C MET A 1 7.85 -11.51 55.06
N SER A 2 8.81 -12.41 54.89
CA SER A 2 10.19 -12.14 54.45
C SER A 2 10.22 -11.59 53.02
N THR A 3 10.90 -10.47 52.83
CA THR A 3 11.26 -9.92 51.51
C THR A 3 12.33 -10.80 50.88
N THR A 4 11.94 -11.67 49.95
CA THR A 4 12.85 -12.35 49.04
C THR A 4 13.60 -11.30 48.21
N LYS A 5 14.88 -11.07 48.54
CA LYS A 5 15.79 -10.28 47.70
C LYS A 5 15.88 -10.96 46.34
N SER A 6 15.43 -10.30 45.27
CA SER A 6 15.57 -10.79 43.90
C SER A 6 17.04 -11.05 43.58
N SER A 7 17.37 -12.23 43.05
CA SER A 7 18.71 -12.62 42.59
C SER A 7 19.17 -11.86 41.32
N ASP A 8 18.37 -10.93 40.80
CA ASP A 8 18.69 -10.18 39.60
C ASP A 8 19.66 -9.04 39.88
N THR A 9 20.59 -8.84 38.95
CA THR A 9 21.45 -7.65 38.96
C THR A 9 20.59 -6.38 38.84
N PRO A 10 21.03 -5.23 39.41
CA PRO A 10 20.23 -3.99 39.37
C PRO A 10 19.87 -3.52 37.94
N MET A 11 20.70 -3.84 36.95
CA MET A 11 20.40 -3.61 35.53
C MET A 11 19.23 -4.49 35.04
N MET A 12 19.20 -5.77 35.41
CA MET A 12 18.12 -6.68 35.01
C MET A 12 16.81 -6.34 35.71
N GLN A 13 16.85 -5.80 36.93
CA GLN A 13 15.68 -5.25 37.61
C GLN A 13 15.09 -4.06 36.82
N GLN A 14 15.94 -3.13 36.37
CA GLN A 14 15.52 -2.01 35.52
C GLN A 14 14.94 -2.49 34.19
N HIS A 15 15.60 -3.46 33.52
CA HIS A 15 15.10 -4.08 32.31
C HIS A 15 13.72 -4.74 32.51
N ARG A 16 13.55 -5.57 33.55
CA ARG A 16 12.27 -6.24 33.84
C ARG A 16 11.15 -5.25 34.13
N ALA A 17 11.43 -4.18 34.89
CA ALA A 17 10.46 -3.13 35.17
C ALA A 17 9.98 -2.43 33.88
N ILE A 18 10.87 -2.20 32.93
CA ILE A 18 10.51 -1.60 31.63
C ILE A 18 9.77 -2.60 30.74
N LYS A 19 10.26 -3.84 30.65
CA LYS A 19 9.61 -4.91 29.87
C LYS A 19 8.20 -5.25 30.39
N GLN A 20 7.94 -5.12 31.69
CA GLN A 20 6.60 -5.30 32.26
C GLN A 20 5.60 -4.23 31.79
N LYS A 21 6.07 -3.01 31.48
CA LYS A 21 5.23 -1.97 30.87
C LYS A 21 4.95 -2.25 29.39
N TYR A 22 5.88 -2.90 28.71
CA TYR A 22 5.83 -3.18 27.27
C TYR A 22 5.98 -4.69 26.98
N PRO A 23 5.06 -5.55 27.46
CA PRO A 23 5.22 -7.00 27.39
C PRO A 23 5.29 -7.52 25.95
N ASP A 24 4.48 -6.94 25.06
CA ASP A 24 4.32 -7.39 23.67
C ASP A 24 5.36 -6.82 22.69
N ALA A 25 6.15 -5.83 23.12
CA ALA A 25 7.14 -5.16 22.26
C ALA A 25 8.54 -5.73 22.46
N ILE A 26 9.33 -5.82 21.39
CA ILE A 26 10.77 -6.14 21.49
C ILE A 26 11.47 -4.96 22.15
N LEU A 27 12.14 -5.18 23.28
CA LEU A 27 12.83 -4.13 24.02
C LEU A 27 14.30 -4.04 23.59
N LEU A 28 14.64 -3.01 22.81
CA LEU A 28 16.03 -2.64 22.50
C LEU A 28 16.60 -1.83 23.68
N PHE A 29 17.36 -2.49 24.53
CA PHE A 29 17.88 -1.91 25.78
C PHE A 29 19.31 -1.38 25.60
N ARG A 30 19.54 -0.08 25.78
CA ARG A 30 20.86 0.52 25.57
C ARG A 30 21.85 0.18 26.70
N VAL A 31 22.98 -0.42 26.31
CA VAL A 31 24.08 -0.84 27.19
C VAL A 31 25.40 -0.38 26.60
N GLY A 32 25.86 0.79 27.06
CA GLY A 32 27.04 1.44 26.47
C GLY A 32 26.77 1.77 24.99
N ASP A 33 27.63 1.27 24.10
CA ASP A 33 27.54 1.50 22.66
C ASP A 33 26.68 0.46 21.91
N PHE A 34 25.94 -0.40 22.62
CA PHE A 34 25.09 -1.44 22.03
C PHE A 34 23.63 -1.29 22.43
N TYR A 35 22.74 -1.71 21.53
CA TYR A 35 21.37 -2.12 21.89
C TYR A 35 21.37 -3.63 22.12
N GLU A 36 20.97 -4.05 23.31
CA GLU A 36 20.85 -5.45 23.72
C GLU A 36 19.38 -5.82 23.93
N THR A 37 19.04 -7.06 23.60
CA THR A 37 17.75 -7.71 23.85
C THR A 37 18.00 -8.94 24.73
N PHE A 38 17.03 -9.31 25.56
CA PHE A 38 17.19 -10.39 26.54
C PHE A 38 16.06 -11.43 26.46
N GLY A 39 16.36 -12.68 26.78
CA GLY A 39 15.37 -13.77 26.87
C GLY A 39 14.67 -14.04 25.54
N GLN A 40 13.34 -14.08 25.54
CA GLN A 40 12.55 -14.38 24.34
C GLN A 40 12.70 -13.31 23.25
N ASP A 41 12.88 -12.03 23.63
CA ASP A 41 13.18 -10.94 22.70
C ASP A 41 14.51 -11.19 21.98
N ALA A 42 15.52 -11.74 22.67
CA ALA A 42 16.82 -12.06 22.08
C ALA A 42 16.74 -13.18 21.05
N VAL A 43 15.97 -14.24 21.34
CA VAL A 43 15.77 -15.36 20.42
C VAL A 43 15.08 -14.87 19.15
N LEU A 44 14.03 -14.05 19.31
CA LEU A 44 13.26 -13.52 18.20
C LEU A 44 14.07 -12.51 17.37
N ALA A 45 14.77 -11.58 18.02
CA ALA A 45 15.65 -10.62 17.36
C ALA A 45 16.80 -11.31 16.61
N SER A 46 17.41 -12.35 17.19
CA SER A 46 18.47 -13.12 16.52
C SER A 46 17.97 -13.78 15.24
N GLY A 47 16.80 -14.43 15.27
CA GLY A 47 16.22 -15.08 14.10
C GLY A 47 15.86 -14.12 12.97
N ILE A 48 15.30 -12.95 13.30
CA ILE A 48 14.88 -11.95 12.30
C ILE A 48 16.07 -11.18 11.74
N LEU A 49 17.00 -10.76 12.62
CA LEU A 49 18.11 -9.88 12.23
C LEU A 49 19.30 -10.65 11.67
N GLY A 50 19.38 -11.97 11.91
CA GLY A 50 20.55 -12.78 11.56
C GLY A 50 21.78 -12.46 12.42
N ILE A 51 21.58 -11.95 13.64
CA ILE A 51 22.66 -11.64 14.59
C ILE A 51 22.92 -12.80 15.54
N THR A 52 24.14 -12.92 16.05
CA THR A 52 24.54 -14.02 16.93
C THR A 52 23.77 -13.99 18.25
N LEU A 53 23.08 -15.09 18.57
CA LEU A 53 22.50 -15.34 19.89
C LEU A 53 23.59 -15.81 20.84
N THR A 54 23.78 -15.08 21.94
CA THR A 54 24.77 -15.38 22.98
C THR A 54 24.08 -15.59 24.33
N LYS A 55 24.87 -15.85 25.38
CA LYS A 55 24.38 -15.94 26.74
C LYS A 55 25.19 -15.04 27.65
N ARG A 56 24.51 -14.28 28.51
CA ARG A 56 25.17 -13.48 29.54
C ARG A 56 25.38 -14.32 30.79
N ASN A 57 26.63 -14.49 31.23
CA ASN A 57 26.98 -15.15 32.47
C ASN A 57 26.88 -14.16 33.64
N ASN A 58 25.77 -14.20 34.37
CA ASN A 58 25.50 -13.25 35.47
C ASN A 58 25.97 -13.70 36.86
N GLY A 59 26.74 -14.78 37.00
CA GLY A 59 27.21 -15.26 38.31
C GLY A 59 26.06 -15.78 39.20
N ALA A 60 26.11 -17.08 39.55
CA ALA A 60 25.07 -17.85 40.23
C ALA A 60 23.75 -18.04 39.44
N ALA A 61 23.65 -19.21 38.79
CA ALA A 61 22.45 -19.98 38.44
C ALA A 61 21.40 -19.44 37.44
N SER A 62 21.64 -18.36 36.70
CA SER A 62 20.82 -18.08 35.50
C SER A 62 21.63 -17.48 34.35
N SER A 63 21.78 -18.27 33.27
CA SER A 63 22.20 -17.75 31.97
C SER A 63 20.98 -17.16 31.27
N SER A 64 21.03 -15.90 30.85
CA SER A 64 19.97 -15.29 30.04
C SER A 64 20.45 -15.16 28.60
N GLU A 65 19.58 -15.52 27.66
CA GLU A 65 19.77 -15.30 26.22
C GLU A 65 19.99 -13.80 25.96
N LEU A 66 20.95 -13.48 25.11
CA LEU A 66 21.33 -12.12 24.76
C LEU A 66 21.64 -12.02 23.27
N ALA A 67 21.05 -11.04 22.61
CA ALA A 67 21.40 -10.65 21.25
C ALA A 67 21.48 -9.12 21.17
N GLY A 68 22.41 -8.58 20.41
CA GLY A 68 22.58 -7.13 20.32
C GLY A 68 23.41 -6.67 19.13
N PHE A 69 23.36 -5.38 18.85
CA PHE A 69 24.09 -4.73 17.76
C PHE A 69 24.54 -3.31 18.18
N PRO A 70 25.56 -2.73 17.52
CA PRO A 70 26.05 -1.39 17.86
C PRO A 70 24.96 -0.32 17.68
N HIS A 71 24.87 0.65 18.59
CA HIS A 71 23.78 1.63 18.62
C HIS A 71 23.70 2.50 17.35
N HIS A 72 24.83 2.80 16.71
CA HIS A 72 24.87 3.51 15.42
C HIS A 72 24.22 2.72 14.27
N ALA A 73 24.00 1.41 14.42
CA ALA A 73 23.34 0.56 13.44
C ALA A 73 21.83 0.40 13.70
N LEU A 74 21.25 1.17 14.63
CA LEU A 74 19.82 1.13 14.95
C LEU A 74 18.93 1.19 13.72
N ASP A 75 19.11 2.19 12.85
CA ASP A 75 18.30 2.32 11.61
C ASP A 75 18.41 1.12 10.66
N THR A 76 19.54 0.40 10.71
CA THR A 76 19.81 -0.77 9.86
C THR A 76 19.11 -2.03 10.37
N TYR A 77 18.87 -2.15 11.67
CA TYR A 77 18.24 -3.33 12.27
C TYR A 77 16.77 -3.10 12.62
N LEU A 78 16.42 -1.90 13.09
CA LEU A 78 15.07 -1.53 13.50
C LEU A 78 14.06 -1.77 12.37
N HIS A 79 14.40 -1.39 11.13
CA HIS A 79 13.48 -1.54 10.01
C HIS A 79 13.14 -3.02 9.71
N LYS A 80 14.06 -3.95 9.98
CA LYS A 80 13.82 -5.39 9.76
C LYS A 80 12.85 -5.97 10.78
N LEU A 81 12.98 -5.57 12.05
CA LEU A 81 12.07 -5.98 13.12
C LEU A 81 10.64 -5.48 12.85
N VAL A 82 10.51 -4.21 12.44
CA VAL A 82 9.21 -3.59 12.15
C VAL A 82 8.58 -4.19 10.89
N LYS A 83 9.36 -4.43 9.82
CA LYS A 83 8.86 -5.13 8.61
C LYS A 83 8.44 -6.58 8.87
N ALA A 84 9.00 -7.22 9.89
CA ALA A 84 8.55 -8.53 10.34
C ALA A 84 7.24 -8.46 11.17
N GLY A 85 6.73 -7.25 11.46
CA GLY A 85 5.47 -7.05 12.15
C GLY A 85 5.56 -6.81 13.65
N HIS A 86 6.77 -6.61 14.17
CA HIS A 86 6.96 -6.43 15.61
C HIS A 86 6.95 -4.96 16.00
N ARG A 87 6.30 -4.68 17.14
CA ARG A 87 6.46 -3.41 17.86
C ARG A 87 7.80 -3.44 18.57
N VAL A 88 8.56 -2.34 18.50
CA VAL A 88 9.92 -2.26 19.04
C VAL A 88 10.03 -1.04 19.96
N ALA A 89 10.30 -1.27 21.23
CA ALA A 89 10.54 -0.23 22.22
C ALA A 89 12.04 0.07 22.31
N ILE A 90 12.42 1.33 22.09
CA ILE A 90 13.80 1.81 22.16
C ILE A 90 14.03 2.41 23.54
N CYS A 91 14.92 1.79 24.31
CA CYS A 91 15.20 2.19 25.68
C CYS A 91 16.60 2.78 25.80
N ASP A 92 16.67 4.11 25.93
CA ASP A 92 17.89 4.90 26.03
C ASP A 92 18.28 5.23 27.48
N GLN A 93 19.49 5.75 27.62
CA GLN A 93 20.00 6.34 28.86
C GLN A 93 19.50 7.78 28.98
N LEU A 94 18.82 8.10 30.09
CA LEU A 94 18.20 9.42 30.33
C LEU A 94 19.15 10.40 31.03
N GLU A 95 20.28 9.92 31.54
CA GLU A 95 21.25 10.70 32.30
C GLU A 95 22.65 10.48 31.71
N ASP A 96 23.52 11.49 31.80
CA ASP A 96 24.93 11.34 31.43
C ASP A 96 25.60 10.33 32.38
N PRO A 97 26.20 9.24 31.86
CA PRO A 97 26.96 8.29 32.68
C PRO A 97 28.02 8.93 33.58
N LYS A 98 28.58 10.07 33.19
CA LYS A 98 29.60 10.81 33.97
C LYS A 98 29.02 11.51 35.18
N GLN A 99 27.73 11.86 35.16
CA GLN A 99 27.05 12.59 36.24
C GLN A 99 26.19 11.67 37.13
N ALA A 100 25.90 10.45 36.68
CA ALA A 100 25.06 9.50 37.40
C ALA A 100 25.78 8.84 38.59
N LYS A 101 25.11 8.81 39.76
CA LYS A 101 25.53 8.01 40.92
C LYS A 101 24.89 6.62 40.84
N GLY A 102 25.67 5.59 40.52
CA GLY A 102 25.19 4.20 40.43
C GLY A 102 24.84 3.79 38.99
N ILE A 103 23.75 3.04 38.80
CA ILE A 103 23.29 2.68 37.45
C ILE A 103 22.53 3.86 36.83
N VAL A 104 22.92 4.23 35.61
CA VAL A 104 22.26 5.25 34.79
C VAL A 104 20.77 4.95 34.63
N LYS A 105 19.91 5.95 34.86
CA LYS A 105 18.48 5.80 34.60
C LYS A 105 18.21 5.58 33.12
N ARG A 106 17.27 4.68 32.84
CA ARG A 106 16.83 4.34 31.50
C ARG A 106 15.32 4.43 31.39
N GLY A 107 14.86 4.80 30.20
CA GLY A 107 13.46 4.88 29.85
C GLY A 107 13.27 4.61 28.38
N VAL A 108 12.04 4.22 28.01
CA VAL A 108 11.67 4.11 26.60
C VAL A 108 11.54 5.54 26.06
N THR A 109 12.28 5.83 24.99
CA THR A 109 12.28 7.14 24.32
C THR A 109 11.43 7.14 23.06
N ASP A 110 11.20 5.96 22.48
CA ASP A 110 10.44 5.81 21.24
C ASP A 110 9.89 4.37 21.17
N MET A 111 8.65 4.20 20.71
CA MET A 111 8.09 2.89 20.36
C MET A 111 7.68 2.87 18.90
N VAL A 112 8.48 2.15 18.10
CA VAL A 112 8.28 2.07 16.65
C VAL A 112 7.40 0.88 16.32
N THR A 113 6.31 1.13 15.62
CA THR A 113 5.37 0.11 15.16
C THR A 113 5.23 0.18 13.63
N PRO A 114 4.62 -0.82 12.98
CA PRO A 114 4.38 -0.76 11.54
C PRO A 114 3.56 0.46 11.12
N GLY A 115 2.59 0.90 11.93
CA GLY A 115 1.73 2.05 11.63
C GLY A 115 2.30 3.42 11.99
N THR A 116 3.27 3.51 12.91
CA THR A 116 3.76 4.81 13.44
C THR A 116 5.16 5.19 12.95
N THR A 117 5.70 4.52 11.93
CA THR A 117 7.03 4.81 11.43
C THR A 117 7.12 6.12 10.64
N VAL A 118 8.16 6.90 10.91
CA VAL A 118 8.53 8.13 10.18
C VAL A 118 9.91 8.04 9.52
N ASN A 119 10.54 6.86 9.61
CA ASN A 119 11.89 6.65 9.07
C ASN A 119 11.83 6.36 7.58
N ASP A 120 12.58 7.12 6.77
CA ASP A 120 12.60 6.98 5.30
C ASP A 120 13.08 5.61 4.84
N LYS A 121 13.83 4.85 5.65
CA LYS A 121 14.22 3.46 5.32
C LYS A 121 13.07 2.46 5.44
N LEU A 122 12.06 2.80 6.23
CA LEU A 122 10.86 2.00 6.45
C LEU A 122 9.75 2.38 5.48
N LEU A 123 9.64 3.67 5.17
CA LEU A 123 8.60 4.22 4.31
C LEU A 123 8.95 4.03 2.83
N GLU A 124 7.96 3.61 2.05
CA GLU A 124 8.02 3.72 0.60
C GLU A 124 7.73 5.18 0.20
N HIS A 125 8.43 5.71 -0.80
CA HIS A 125 8.26 7.10 -1.22
C HIS A 125 6.90 7.35 -1.89
N HIS A 126 6.44 6.41 -2.72
CA HIS A 126 5.23 6.53 -3.55
C HIS A 126 3.94 6.03 -2.86
N SER A 127 3.99 5.69 -1.57
CA SER A 127 2.83 5.18 -0.85
C SER A 127 2.77 5.75 0.58
N ASN A 128 1.54 5.97 1.04
CA ASN A 128 1.26 6.32 2.43
C ASN A 128 1.45 5.11 3.35
N ASN A 129 1.76 5.38 4.62
CA ASN A 129 1.86 4.37 5.68
C ASN A 129 0.84 4.65 6.77
N PHE A 130 -0.41 4.21 6.56
CA PHE A 130 -1.51 4.52 7.46
C PHE A 130 -1.50 3.62 8.71
N LEU A 131 -1.65 4.24 9.87
CA LEU A 131 -2.25 3.66 11.07
C LEU A 131 -3.77 3.83 10.98
N ALA A 132 -4.53 2.76 11.16
CA ALA A 132 -5.97 2.83 11.20
C ALA A 132 -6.52 2.49 12.59
N ALA A 133 -7.69 3.02 12.92
CA ALA A 133 -8.51 2.56 14.03
C ALA A 133 -9.88 2.16 13.53
N ILE A 134 -10.45 1.12 14.13
CA ILE A 134 -11.84 0.72 13.91
C ILE A 134 -12.58 0.64 15.25
N HIS A 135 -13.65 1.41 15.35
CA HIS A 135 -14.59 1.39 16.45
C HIS A 135 -15.80 0.54 16.06
N PHE A 136 -16.00 -0.58 16.75
CA PHE A 136 -17.22 -1.38 16.63
C PHE A 136 -18.34 -0.73 17.46
N ALA A 137 -19.35 -0.18 16.81
CA ALA A 137 -20.52 0.42 17.45
C ALA A 137 -21.72 -0.54 17.46
N ALA A 138 -22.84 -0.11 18.05
CA ALA A 138 -24.10 -0.84 18.02
C ALA A 138 -24.68 -0.94 16.59
N ASN A 139 -25.59 -1.89 16.36
CA ASN A 139 -26.32 -2.08 15.09
C ASN A 139 -25.43 -2.31 13.85
N GLU A 140 -24.29 -3.01 14.00
CA GLU A 140 -23.34 -3.26 12.91
C GLU A 140 -22.86 -1.98 12.21
N GLN A 141 -22.76 -0.88 12.96
CA GLN A 141 -22.12 0.35 12.54
C GLN A 141 -20.66 0.38 12.98
N TYR A 142 -19.84 1.04 12.17
CA TYR A 142 -18.40 1.11 12.35
C TYR A 142 -17.93 2.55 12.21
N GLY A 143 -17.08 2.96 13.14
CA GLY A 143 -16.26 4.16 13.00
C GLY A 143 -14.87 3.79 12.52
N LEU A 144 -14.34 4.53 11.55
CA LEU A 144 -12.99 4.34 11.05
C LEU A 144 -12.21 5.64 11.13
N ALA A 145 -10.92 5.51 11.41
CA ALA A 145 -9.98 6.60 11.28
C ALA A 145 -8.68 6.10 10.65
N PHE A 146 -8.03 6.94 9.85
CA PHE A 146 -6.78 6.63 9.16
C PHE A 146 -5.83 7.82 9.31
N LEU A 147 -4.65 7.58 9.87
CA LEU A 147 -3.62 8.59 10.06
C LEU A 147 -2.32 8.13 9.41
N ASP A 148 -1.73 8.97 8.56
CA ASP A 148 -0.33 8.84 8.16
C ASP A 148 0.51 9.82 8.99
N ILE A 149 1.22 9.30 10.00
CA ILE A 149 2.07 10.11 10.88
C ILE A 149 3.20 10.82 10.11
N SER A 150 3.62 10.28 8.97
CA SER A 150 4.70 10.85 8.15
C SER A 150 4.26 12.05 7.33
N THR A 151 2.96 12.30 7.18
CA THR A 151 2.43 13.45 6.44
C THR A 151 1.52 14.34 7.29
N GLY A 152 0.90 13.78 8.33
CA GLY A 152 -0.14 14.43 9.13
C GLY A 152 -1.54 14.31 8.53
N GLU A 153 -1.71 13.56 7.42
CA GLU A 153 -3.03 13.30 6.84
C GLU A 153 -3.87 12.45 7.79
N PHE A 154 -5.03 12.98 8.21
CA PHE A 154 -5.92 12.32 9.16
C PHE A 154 -7.36 12.31 8.65
N PHE A 155 -7.87 11.12 8.36
CA PHE A 155 -9.19 10.88 7.82
C PHE A 155 -10.10 10.16 8.82
N ILE A 156 -11.40 10.47 8.78
CA ILE A 156 -12.45 9.70 9.46
C ILE A 156 -13.55 9.29 8.52
N ALA A 157 -14.19 8.18 8.83
CA ALA A 157 -15.36 7.68 8.13
C ALA A 157 -16.28 6.94 9.11
N GLU A 158 -17.55 6.84 8.79
CA GLU A 158 -18.49 5.96 9.50
C GLU A 158 -19.46 5.30 8.54
N GLY A 159 -19.91 4.09 8.88
CA GLY A 159 -20.89 3.38 8.06
C GLY A 159 -21.02 1.90 8.40
N ASP A 160 -21.58 1.16 7.46
CA ASP A 160 -21.79 -0.28 7.56
C ASP A 160 -20.49 -1.09 7.41
N ARG A 161 -20.60 -2.40 7.65
CA ARG A 161 -19.48 -3.35 7.54
C ARG A 161 -18.83 -3.33 6.15
N GLU A 162 -19.61 -3.24 5.09
CA GLU A 162 -19.12 -3.29 3.71
C GLU A 162 -18.27 -2.06 3.38
N TYR A 163 -18.73 -0.88 3.83
CA TYR A 163 -17.99 0.36 3.71
C TYR A 163 -16.70 0.34 4.54
N ALA A 164 -16.75 -0.16 5.78
CA ALA A 164 -15.57 -0.33 6.63
C ALA A 164 -14.51 -1.23 5.97
N ASP A 165 -14.94 -2.39 5.45
CA ASP A 165 -14.05 -3.35 4.78
C ASP A 165 -13.43 -2.74 3.51
N LYS A 166 -14.23 -2.03 2.70
CA LYS A 166 -13.75 -1.30 1.52
C LYS A 166 -12.63 -0.33 1.88
N LEU A 167 -12.83 0.51 2.91
CA LEU A 167 -11.84 1.52 3.29
C LEU A 167 -10.55 0.88 3.81
N LEU A 168 -10.64 -0.11 4.70
CA LEU A 168 -9.45 -0.82 5.20
C LEU A 168 -8.63 -1.43 4.06
N GLN A 169 -9.28 -2.02 3.06
CA GLN A 169 -8.58 -2.65 1.93
C GLN A 169 -8.07 -1.65 0.90
N SER A 170 -8.75 -0.51 0.75
CA SER A 170 -8.36 0.58 -0.14
C SER A 170 -7.11 1.31 0.38
N PHE A 171 -7.10 1.63 1.68
CA PHE A 171 -5.99 2.31 2.34
C PHE A 171 -4.83 1.37 2.69
N LYS A 172 -5.11 0.08 2.92
CA LYS A 172 -4.16 -0.93 3.39
C LYS A 172 -3.29 -0.40 4.55
N PRO A 173 -3.91 -0.08 5.69
CA PRO A 173 -3.15 0.40 6.83
C PRO A 173 -2.09 -0.64 7.22
N ALA A 174 -0.90 -0.14 7.54
CA ALA A 174 0.20 -0.97 8.03
C ALA A 174 -0.14 -1.57 9.39
N GLU A 175 -0.98 -0.89 10.17
CA GLU A 175 -1.43 -1.35 11.49
C GLU A 175 -2.86 -0.89 11.76
N VAL A 176 -3.67 -1.74 12.40
CA VAL A 176 -5.06 -1.44 12.79
C VAL A 176 -5.23 -1.60 14.30
N VAL A 177 -5.75 -0.57 14.96
CA VAL A 177 -6.13 -0.60 16.38
C VAL A 177 -7.64 -0.73 16.58
N PHE A 178 -8.07 -1.52 17.56
CA PHE A 178 -9.50 -1.74 17.85
C PHE A 178 -9.74 -2.23 19.30
N GLN A 179 -10.99 -2.33 19.74
CA GLN A 179 -11.36 -2.81 21.08
C GLN A 179 -10.93 -4.27 21.32
N ARG A 180 -10.25 -4.54 22.44
CA ARG A 180 -9.75 -5.88 22.79
C ARG A 180 -10.80 -6.99 22.78
N HIS A 181 -12.03 -6.71 23.24
CA HIS A 181 -13.09 -7.72 23.23
C HIS A 181 -13.60 -8.08 21.82
N GLN A 182 -13.33 -7.24 20.80
CA GLN A 182 -13.77 -7.45 19.40
C GLN A 182 -12.78 -8.24 18.54
N GLN A 183 -11.68 -8.74 19.11
CA GLN A 183 -10.61 -9.40 18.35
C GLN A 183 -11.08 -10.58 17.49
N LYS A 184 -12.05 -11.36 17.98
CA LYS A 184 -12.65 -12.46 17.20
C LYS A 184 -13.44 -11.91 16.00
N LYS A 185 -14.33 -10.96 16.26
CA LYS A 185 -15.18 -10.30 15.25
C LYS A 185 -14.35 -9.62 14.16
N PHE A 186 -13.26 -8.94 14.54
CA PHE A 186 -12.34 -8.32 13.58
C PHE A 186 -11.70 -9.36 12.64
N LYS A 187 -11.19 -10.47 13.20
CA LYS A 187 -10.57 -11.54 12.40
C LYS A 187 -11.56 -12.20 11.45
N GLU A 188 -12.79 -12.43 11.90
CA GLU A 188 -13.85 -13.03 11.08
C GLU A 188 -14.28 -12.11 9.93
N TYR A 189 -14.41 -10.80 10.17
CA TYR A 189 -15.04 -9.90 9.19
C TYR A 189 -14.06 -9.27 8.20
N PHE A 190 -12.83 -8.95 8.62
CA PHE A 190 -11.92 -8.12 7.82
C PHE A 190 -10.67 -8.86 7.29
N ASN A 191 -10.52 -10.16 7.59
CA ASN A 191 -9.47 -11.07 7.12
C ASN A 191 -8.00 -10.56 7.27
N SER A 192 -7.24 -11.16 8.18
CA SER A 192 -6.07 -10.58 8.85
C SER A 192 -4.73 -10.68 8.10
N LYS A 193 -4.57 -9.96 6.97
CA LYS A 193 -3.22 -9.68 6.42
C LYS A 193 -2.58 -8.40 6.99
N MET A 194 -3.31 -7.64 7.80
CA MET A 194 -2.84 -6.40 8.44
C MET A 194 -2.32 -6.69 9.85
N TYR A 195 -1.30 -5.93 10.29
CA TYR A 195 -0.90 -5.97 11.70
C TYR A 195 -1.98 -5.34 12.56
N THR A 196 -2.21 -5.92 13.73
CA THR A 196 -3.29 -5.47 14.62
C THR A 196 -2.80 -5.29 16.04
N TYR A 197 -3.31 -4.28 16.72
CA TYR A 197 -3.10 -4.09 18.14
C TYR A 197 -4.41 -3.76 18.84
N SER A 198 -4.61 -4.31 20.04
CA SER A 198 -5.90 -4.20 20.72
C SER A 198 -5.81 -3.36 21.98
N LEU A 199 -6.71 -2.38 22.07
CA LEU A 199 -6.78 -1.39 23.15
C LEU A 199 -7.97 -1.67 24.06
N ASP A 200 -7.92 -1.11 25.27
CA ASP A 200 -9.02 -1.24 26.23
C ASP A 200 -10.27 -0.49 25.74
N GLU A 201 -11.44 -0.96 26.15
CA GLU A 201 -12.73 -0.48 25.63
C GLU A 201 -13.00 1.00 25.96
N TRP A 202 -12.58 1.47 27.13
CA TRP A 202 -12.81 2.85 27.57
C TRP A 202 -12.11 3.90 26.66
N ILE A 203 -11.08 3.51 25.91
CA ILE A 203 -10.39 4.38 24.95
C ILE A 203 -11.32 4.70 23.76
N PHE A 204 -12.28 3.82 23.48
CA PHE A 204 -13.32 3.99 22.47
C PHE A 204 -14.63 4.52 23.07
N ASP A 205 -14.55 5.24 24.19
CA ASP A 205 -15.67 6.05 24.66
C ASP A 205 -15.73 7.37 23.88
N ASN A 206 -16.95 7.78 23.50
CA ASN A 206 -17.13 8.96 22.65
C ASN A 206 -16.73 10.27 23.37
N ALA A 207 -17.04 10.43 24.65
CA ALA A 207 -16.71 11.64 25.41
C ALA A 207 -15.19 11.73 25.63
N TYR A 208 -14.54 10.59 25.88
CA TYR A 208 -13.08 10.54 25.98
C TYR A 208 -12.39 10.91 24.65
N ALA A 209 -12.88 10.36 23.54
CA ALA A 209 -12.35 10.64 22.22
C ALA A 209 -12.51 12.12 21.83
N GLU A 210 -13.68 12.70 22.09
CA GLU A 210 -13.93 14.12 21.84
C GLU A 210 -13.00 15.03 22.66
N ASP A 211 -12.88 14.80 23.97
CA ASP A 211 -11.95 15.55 24.83
C ASP A 211 -10.49 15.42 24.36
N THR A 212 -10.09 14.23 23.93
CA THR A 212 -8.74 13.97 23.40
C THR A 212 -8.49 14.76 22.11
N LEU A 213 -9.45 14.77 21.18
CA LEU A 213 -9.33 15.50 19.91
C LEU A 213 -9.39 17.02 20.12
N LEU A 214 -10.28 17.53 20.97
CA LEU A 214 -10.37 18.95 21.30
C LEU A 214 -9.07 19.47 21.93
N LYS A 215 -8.46 18.69 22.84
CA LYS A 215 -7.14 19.00 23.42
C LYS A 215 -6.04 18.99 22.38
N HIS A 216 -6.03 18.01 21.48
CA HIS A 216 -5.04 17.90 20.41
C HIS A 216 -5.11 19.10 19.44
N PHE A 217 -6.30 19.39 18.90
CA PHE A 217 -6.50 20.48 17.95
C PHE A 217 -6.58 21.86 18.60
N GLN A 218 -6.62 21.94 19.93
CA GLN A 218 -6.77 23.18 20.70
C GLN A 218 -8.00 23.98 20.28
N THR A 219 -9.12 23.29 20.06
CA THR A 219 -10.40 23.89 19.65
C THR A 219 -11.48 23.69 20.71
N HIS A 220 -12.51 24.54 20.70
CA HIS A 220 -13.66 24.41 21.59
C HIS A 220 -14.74 23.46 21.05
N SER A 221 -14.71 23.15 19.75
CA SER A 221 -15.65 22.24 19.08
C SER A 221 -15.06 21.71 17.79
N LEU A 222 -15.50 20.53 17.33
CA LEU A 222 -15.05 19.93 16.07
C LEU A 222 -15.87 20.37 14.84
N LYS A 223 -16.86 21.25 15.04
CA LYS A 223 -17.69 21.84 13.96
C LYS A 223 -16.88 22.48 12.83
N GLY A 224 -15.75 23.12 13.15
CA GLY A 224 -14.86 23.74 12.15
C GLY A 224 -14.26 22.75 11.15
N PHE A 225 -14.17 21.46 11.52
CA PHE A 225 -13.71 20.38 10.64
C PHE A 225 -14.86 19.70 9.88
N GLY A 226 -16.11 20.02 10.20
CA GLY A 226 -17.29 19.44 9.54
C GLY A 226 -17.59 17.99 9.92
N VAL A 227 -17.12 17.55 11.10
CA VAL A 227 -17.16 16.16 11.60
C VAL A 227 -17.97 15.96 12.88
N ASP A 228 -18.56 17.02 13.43
CA ASP A 228 -19.20 17.06 14.75
C ASP A 228 -20.26 15.95 14.96
N GLU A 229 -20.97 15.60 13.90
CA GLU A 229 -22.03 14.58 13.91
C GLU A 229 -21.50 13.14 13.75
N MET A 230 -20.24 12.96 13.32
CA MET A 230 -19.64 11.64 13.00
C MET A 230 -19.11 10.92 14.23
N LYS A 231 -19.98 10.69 15.22
CA LYS A 231 -19.59 10.18 16.55
C LYS A 231 -18.75 8.92 16.50
N ASN A 232 -19.09 7.98 15.62
CA ASN A 232 -18.34 6.72 15.52
C ASN A 232 -16.94 6.96 14.93
N GLY A 233 -16.85 7.79 13.89
CA GLY A 233 -15.57 8.19 13.29
C GLY A 233 -14.67 8.95 14.27
N LEU A 234 -15.25 9.87 15.06
CA LEU A 234 -14.54 10.61 16.11
C LEU A 234 -14.00 9.67 17.20
N THR A 235 -14.79 8.69 17.62
CA THR A 235 -14.33 7.67 18.58
C THR A 235 -13.11 6.90 18.07
N ALA A 236 -13.11 6.49 16.79
CA ALA A 236 -11.96 5.84 16.18
C ALA A 236 -10.74 6.78 16.10
N ALA A 237 -10.95 8.07 15.76
CA ALA A 237 -9.89 9.05 15.72
C ALA A 237 -9.26 9.32 17.09
N GLY A 238 -10.07 9.42 18.14
CA GLY A 238 -9.59 9.56 19.52
C GLY A 238 -8.71 8.38 19.94
N ALA A 239 -9.07 7.16 19.54
CA ALA A 239 -8.26 5.96 19.80
C ALA A 239 -6.89 6.01 19.11
N ILE A 240 -6.78 6.59 17.90
CA ILE A 240 -5.48 6.81 17.24
C ILE A 240 -4.62 7.77 18.07
N ILE A 241 -5.17 8.92 18.47
CA ILE A 241 -4.40 9.92 19.25
C ILE A 241 -3.95 9.33 20.60
N HIS A 242 -4.82 8.55 21.26
CA HIS A 242 -4.44 7.79 22.46
C HIS A 242 -3.28 6.83 22.16
N TYR A 243 -3.38 6.05 21.09
CA TYR A 243 -2.36 5.08 20.72
C TYR A 243 -1.00 5.71 20.43
N LEU A 244 -0.98 6.89 19.80
CA LEU A 244 0.26 7.63 19.58
C LEU A 244 0.90 8.08 20.89
N LYS A 245 0.09 8.49 21.86
CA LYS A 245 0.56 8.82 23.20
C LYS A 245 1.14 7.60 23.92
N ASP A 246 0.46 6.45 23.84
CA ASP A 246 0.96 5.18 24.40
C ASP A 246 2.23 4.66 23.72
N THR A 247 2.46 5.07 22.47
CA THR A 247 3.65 4.74 21.69
C THR A 247 4.76 5.78 21.81
N GLU A 248 4.70 6.64 22.83
CA GLU A 248 5.72 7.66 23.15
C GLU A 248 5.94 8.67 21.99
N HIS A 249 4.86 9.09 21.30
CA HIS A 249 4.87 10.18 20.33
C HIS A 249 4.24 11.46 20.92
N PRO A 250 4.99 12.27 21.70
CA PRO A 250 4.42 13.41 22.42
C PRO A 250 4.17 14.65 21.54
N ASN A 251 4.87 14.78 20.41
CA ASN A 251 4.86 15.98 19.58
C ASN A 251 4.17 15.71 18.23
N LEU A 252 2.88 16.01 18.16
CA LEU A 252 2.01 15.69 17.02
C LEU A 252 1.42 16.94 16.36
N GLN A 253 2.06 18.10 16.53
CA GLN A 253 1.53 19.39 16.09
C GLN A 253 1.35 19.50 14.57
N HIS A 254 1.98 18.61 13.78
CA HIS A 254 1.74 18.51 12.34
C HIS A 254 0.41 17.84 11.98
N ILE A 255 -0.27 17.19 12.92
CA ILE A 255 -1.64 16.69 12.69
C ILE A 255 -2.58 17.89 12.88
N THR A 256 -2.71 18.69 11.82
CA THR A 256 -3.35 20.02 11.86
C THR A 256 -4.83 20.01 11.50
N SER A 257 -5.33 18.95 10.87
CA SER A 257 -6.72 18.86 10.43
C SER A 257 -7.26 17.44 10.53
N LEU A 258 -8.59 17.33 10.62
CA LEU A 258 -9.34 16.07 10.55
C LEU A 258 -10.31 16.17 9.37
N GLN A 259 -10.20 15.23 8.43
CA GLN A 259 -11.00 15.25 7.19
C GLN A 259 -12.01 14.11 7.17
N ARG A 260 -13.26 14.41 6.83
CA ARG A 260 -14.28 13.37 6.64
C ARG A 260 -14.17 12.72 5.27
N MET A 261 -14.47 11.44 5.22
CA MET A 261 -14.66 10.69 3.98
C MET A 261 -16.13 10.31 3.85
N ASP A 262 -16.82 10.97 2.92
CA ASP A 262 -18.22 10.68 2.62
C ASP A 262 -18.32 9.57 1.56
N ARG A 263 -19.24 8.62 1.76
CA ARG A 263 -19.49 7.52 0.81
C ARG A 263 -19.93 8.03 -0.57
N ASP A 264 -20.65 9.15 -0.60
CA ASP A 264 -21.33 9.66 -1.79
C ASP A 264 -20.47 10.58 -2.67
N ASP A 265 -19.31 11.02 -2.20
CA ASP A 265 -18.41 11.93 -2.95
C ASP A 265 -17.66 11.22 -4.10
N PHE A 266 -17.53 9.89 -4.00
CA PHE A 266 -16.69 9.09 -4.87
C PHE A 266 -17.47 8.02 -5.61
N LEU A 267 -16.98 7.68 -6.80
CA LEU A 267 -17.41 6.48 -7.51
C LEU A 267 -17.06 5.27 -6.64
N TRP A 268 -18.05 4.43 -6.38
CA TRP A 268 -17.89 3.28 -5.51
C TRP A 268 -17.44 2.05 -6.30
N MET A 269 -16.46 1.35 -5.74
CA MET A 269 -15.97 0.05 -6.20
C MET A 269 -15.80 -0.85 -4.98
N ASP A 270 -16.15 -2.12 -5.11
CA ASP A 270 -15.83 -3.12 -4.09
C ASP A 270 -14.37 -3.59 -4.21
N ARG A 271 -13.95 -4.40 -3.23
CA ARG A 271 -12.65 -5.07 -3.23
C ARG A 271 -12.37 -5.81 -4.53
N PHE A 272 -13.38 -6.58 -4.95
CA PHE A 272 -13.28 -7.47 -6.09
C PHE A 272 -13.02 -6.66 -7.35
N THR A 273 -13.68 -5.50 -7.48
CA THR A 273 -13.47 -4.58 -8.60
C THR A 273 -12.09 -3.96 -8.61
N ILE A 274 -11.60 -3.47 -7.48
CA ILE A 274 -10.22 -2.91 -7.41
C ILE A 274 -9.19 -3.98 -7.79
N ARG A 275 -9.40 -5.24 -7.38
CA ARG A 275 -8.52 -6.37 -7.68
C ARG A 275 -8.64 -6.85 -9.14
N ASN A 276 -9.86 -7.05 -9.63
CA ASN A 276 -10.14 -7.61 -10.97
C ASN A 276 -9.74 -6.63 -12.08
N LEU A 277 -9.85 -5.32 -11.82
CA LEU A 277 -9.33 -4.26 -12.69
C LEU A 277 -7.82 -4.02 -12.54
N GLU A 278 -7.16 -4.67 -11.59
CA GLU A 278 -5.72 -4.56 -11.32
C GLU A 278 -5.29 -3.07 -11.18
N LEU A 279 -6.07 -2.29 -10.42
CA LEU A 279 -5.88 -0.84 -10.35
C LEU A 279 -4.55 -0.45 -9.70
N VAL A 280 -4.25 -1.07 -8.56
CA VAL A 280 -3.08 -0.77 -7.72
C VAL A 280 -2.22 -2.01 -7.49
N TYR A 281 -2.80 -3.21 -7.64
CA TYR A 281 -2.16 -4.49 -7.34
C TYR A 281 -2.40 -5.47 -8.50
N GLY A 282 -1.35 -6.15 -8.95
CA GLY A 282 -1.45 -7.23 -9.93
C GLY A 282 -1.71 -8.58 -9.27
N ASN A 283 -2.30 -9.52 -10.01
CA ASN A 283 -2.52 -10.90 -9.54
C ASN A 283 -1.31 -11.83 -9.79
N SER A 284 -0.23 -11.34 -10.40
CA SER A 284 0.97 -12.11 -10.77
C SER A 284 2.27 -11.33 -10.51
N ASP A 285 3.42 -12.01 -10.50
CA ASP A 285 4.76 -11.44 -10.25
C ASP A 285 5.16 -10.27 -11.19
N GLY A 286 4.44 -10.08 -12.29
CA GLY A 286 4.56 -8.92 -13.17
C GLY A 286 3.68 -7.77 -12.67
N ASN A 287 4.29 -6.73 -12.11
CA ASN A 287 3.66 -5.55 -11.51
C ASN A 287 2.93 -4.63 -12.52
N HIS A 288 2.12 -5.20 -13.41
CA HIS A 288 1.40 -4.50 -14.49
C HIS A 288 0.01 -4.09 -13.98
N THR A 289 -0.10 -2.87 -13.46
CA THR A 289 -1.33 -2.31 -12.89
C THR A 289 -1.70 -1.02 -13.61
N LEU A 290 -2.93 -0.53 -13.41
CA LEU A 290 -3.28 0.80 -13.92
C LEU A 290 -2.37 1.88 -13.33
N LEU A 291 -2.10 1.80 -12.02
CA LEU A 291 -1.22 2.73 -11.32
C LEU A 291 0.19 2.71 -11.91
N SER A 292 0.79 1.55 -12.19
CA SER A 292 2.16 1.50 -12.72
C SER A 292 2.29 2.05 -14.15
N VAL A 293 1.19 2.11 -14.90
CA VAL A 293 1.15 2.77 -16.22
C VAL A 293 0.91 4.28 -16.10
N LEU A 294 -0.01 4.69 -15.23
CA LEU A 294 -0.40 6.09 -15.09
C LEU A 294 0.58 6.90 -14.24
N ASP A 295 1.26 6.30 -13.28
CA ASP A 295 2.17 7.01 -12.39
C ASP A 295 3.50 7.35 -13.08
N ASN A 296 3.53 8.51 -13.72
CA ASN A 296 4.73 9.19 -14.19
C ASN A 296 4.88 10.55 -13.48
N THR A 297 4.43 10.63 -12.22
CA THR A 297 4.59 11.83 -11.37
C THR A 297 6.06 12.09 -11.08
N VAL A 298 6.42 13.35 -10.82
CA VAL A 298 7.82 13.74 -10.56
C VAL A 298 8.14 13.89 -9.08
N SER A 299 7.11 13.93 -8.22
CA SER A 299 7.23 14.08 -6.78
C SER A 299 6.59 12.91 -6.01
N PRO A 300 7.15 12.49 -4.86
CA PRO A 300 6.56 11.45 -4.02
C PRO A 300 5.14 11.76 -3.53
N MET A 301 4.86 13.03 -3.19
CA MET A 301 3.54 13.49 -2.79
C MET A 301 2.51 13.39 -3.93
N GLY A 302 2.91 13.68 -5.17
CA GLY A 302 2.10 13.47 -6.37
C GLY A 302 1.77 11.98 -6.59
N ALA A 303 2.75 11.09 -6.43
CA ALA A 303 2.54 9.64 -6.55
C ALA A 303 1.52 9.10 -5.53
N ARG A 304 1.65 9.53 -4.25
CA ARG A 304 0.69 9.18 -3.18
C ARG A 304 -0.73 9.66 -3.51
N LEU A 305 -0.85 10.91 -3.96
CA LEU A 305 -2.15 11.48 -4.32
C LEU A 305 -2.77 10.80 -5.54
N LEU A 306 -1.97 10.47 -6.56
CA LEU A 306 -2.45 9.79 -7.76
C LEU A 306 -3.02 8.40 -7.43
N LYS A 307 -2.32 7.65 -6.57
CA LYS A 307 -2.82 6.38 -6.03
C LYS A 307 -4.19 6.56 -5.36
N ARG A 308 -4.35 7.63 -4.55
CA ARG A 308 -5.64 7.96 -3.94
C ARG A 308 -6.72 8.28 -4.97
N TRP A 309 -6.42 9.07 -6.02
CA TRP A 309 -7.38 9.40 -7.08
C TRP A 309 -7.87 8.18 -7.85
N ILE A 310 -7.02 7.17 -8.08
CA ILE A 310 -7.41 5.93 -8.76
C ILE A 310 -8.37 5.10 -7.91
N VAL A 311 -8.17 5.05 -6.59
CA VAL A 311 -9.00 4.26 -5.67
C VAL A 311 -10.29 4.99 -5.29
N PHE A 312 -10.26 6.32 -5.28
CA PHE A 312 -11.41 7.19 -5.00
C PHE A 312 -11.67 8.16 -6.17
N PRO A 313 -12.17 7.66 -7.33
CA PRO A 313 -12.54 8.53 -8.45
C PRO A 313 -13.70 9.44 -8.05
N LEU A 314 -13.78 10.63 -8.63
CA LEU A 314 -14.79 11.62 -8.26
C LEU A 314 -16.17 11.24 -8.81
N LYS A 315 -17.23 11.67 -8.13
CA LYS A 315 -18.63 11.62 -8.65
C LYS A 315 -19.16 12.99 -9.07
N ASP A 316 -18.45 14.07 -8.71
CA ASP A 316 -18.83 15.45 -9.05
C ASP A 316 -18.31 15.84 -10.44
N ILE A 317 -19.24 16.05 -11.37
CA ILE A 317 -18.93 16.40 -12.77
C ILE A 317 -18.17 17.73 -12.90
N GLN A 318 -18.41 18.71 -12.02
CA GLN A 318 -17.71 19.99 -12.07
C GLN A 318 -16.24 19.80 -11.74
N LYS A 319 -15.95 19.10 -10.63
CA LYS A 319 -14.56 18.79 -10.21
C LYS A 319 -13.82 17.94 -11.24
N ILE A 320 -14.52 17.01 -11.91
CA ILE A 320 -13.91 16.20 -12.99
C ILE A 320 -13.55 17.09 -14.18
N ASN A 321 -14.48 17.94 -14.63
CA ASN A 321 -14.24 18.83 -15.76
C ASN A 321 -13.14 19.85 -15.46
N GLU A 322 -13.05 20.39 -14.24
CA GLU A 322 -11.94 21.28 -13.84
C GLU A 322 -10.57 20.60 -14.02
N ARG A 323 -10.46 19.30 -13.68
CA ARG A 323 -9.24 18.52 -13.95
C ARG A 323 -9.01 18.33 -15.44
N LEU A 324 -10.02 17.91 -16.20
CA LEU A 324 -9.91 17.68 -17.65
C LEU A 324 -9.52 18.94 -18.43
N ASP A 325 -10.13 20.08 -18.10
CA ASP A 325 -9.85 21.37 -18.72
C ASP A 325 -8.43 21.85 -18.38
N THR A 326 -7.95 21.55 -17.18
CA THR A 326 -6.59 21.88 -16.77
C THR A 326 -5.56 20.97 -17.46
N VAL A 327 -5.86 19.68 -17.61
CA VAL A 327 -5.02 18.76 -18.40
C VAL A 327 -4.95 19.23 -19.85
N GLU A 328 -6.08 19.64 -20.44
CA GLU A 328 -6.09 20.22 -21.79
C GLU A 328 -5.22 21.48 -21.89
N TYR A 329 -5.33 22.39 -20.93
CA TYR A 329 -4.50 23.59 -20.86
C TYR A 329 -3.01 23.24 -20.80
N LEU A 330 -2.61 22.31 -19.94
CA LEU A 330 -1.21 21.86 -19.79
C LEU A 330 -0.67 21.13 -21.03
N ILE A 331 -1.54 20.50 -21.84
CA ILE A 331 -1.14 19.93 -23.13
C ILE A 331 -0.81 21.04 -24.13
N LYS A 332 -1.65 22.09 -24.20
CA LYS A 332 -1.46 23.23 -25.11
C LYS A 332 -0.25 24.08 -24.71
N GLU A 333 -0.11 24.39 -23.42
CA GLU A 333 0.96 25.23 -22.87
C GLU A 333 2.19 24.39 -22.45
N THR A 334 2.91 23.86 -23.45
CA THR A 334 4.02 22.92 -23.22
C THR A 334 5.18 23.52 -22.42
N GLU A 335 5.56 24.77 -22.68
CA GLU A 335 6.64 25.43 -21.93
C GLU A 335 6.26 25.62 -20.45
N PHE A 336 5.03 26.08 -20.20
CA PHE A 336 4.48 26.24 -18.87
C PHE A 336 4.47 24.91 -18.10
N ARG A 337 3.96 23.83 -18.71
CA ARG A 337 3.95 22.49 -18.12
C ARG A 337 5.35 22.03 -17.74
N ASN A 338 6.33 22.17 -18.64
CA ASN A 338 7.71 21.75 -18.39
C ASN A 338 8.36 22.53 -17.24
N LYS A 339 8.12 23.85 -17.17
CA LYS A 339 8.60 24.70 -16.06
C LYS A 339 8.00 24.24 -14.72
N ILE A 340 6.69 24.05 -14.65
CA ILE A 340 6.03 23.54 -13.43
C ILE A 340 6.60 22.17 -13.04
N SER A 341 6.68 21.21 -13.96
CA SER A 341 7.24 19.89 -13.66
C SER A 341 8.70 19.94 -13.17
N GLN A 342 9.52 20.85 -13.70
CA GLN A 342 10.89 21.05 -13.23
C GLN A 342 10.91 21.59 -11.79
N HIS A 343 10.10 22.61 -11.48
CA HIS A 343 10.02 23.16 -10.13
C HIS A 343 9.47 22.15 -9.13
N LEU A 344 8.45 21.37 -9.49
CA LEU A 344 7.89 20.29 -8.67
C LEU A 344 8.94 19.24 -8.33
N LYS A 345 9.74 18.82 -9.34
CA LYS A 345 10.84 17.87 -9.13
C LYS A 345 11.91 18.41 -8.18
N GLN A 346 12.22 19.70 -8.27
CA GLN A 346 13.19 20.35 -7.39
C GLN A 346 12.65 20.59 -5.98
N CYS A 347 11.33 20.68 -5.81
CA CYS A 347 10.70 20.90 -4.52
C CYS A 347 10.91 19.72 -3.55
N GLY A 348 10.91 18.49 -4.07
CA GLY A 348 11.03 17.28 -3.25
C GLY A 348 9.78 17.01 -2.41
N ASP A 349 9.92 16.17 -1.37
CA ASP A 349 8.81 15.73 -0.51
C ASP A 349 8.65 16.65 0.72
N ILE A 350 8.20 17.88 0.49
CA ILE A 350 8.03 18.88 1.57
C ILE A 350 7.03 18.43 2.64
N GLU A 351 6.06 17.59 2.25
CA GLU A 351 5.03 17.02 3.13
C GLU A 351 5.64 16.11 4.21
N ARG A 352 6.59 15.25 3.84
CA ARG A 352 7.32 14.42 4.81
C ARG A 352 8.41 15.16 5.56
N LEU A 353 9.02 16.18 4.96
CA LEU A 353 10.04 16.98 5.65
C LEU A 353 9.40 17.78 6.80
N VAL A 354 8.25 18.41 6.55
CA VAL A 354 7.60 19.26 7.55
C VAL A 354 7.09 18.46 8.76
N SER A 355 6.60 17.24 8.55
CA SER A 355 6.11 16.37 9.63
C SER A 355 7.19 15.91 10.61
N LYS A 356 8.47 15.93 10.20
CA LYS A 356 9.61 15.59 11.08
C LYS A 356 9.96 16.69 12.08
N ILE A 357 9.46 17.92 11.87
CA ILE A 357 9.80 19.07 12.72
C ILE A 357 9.21 18.92 14.12
N PRO A 358 7.89 18.69 14.32
CA PRO A 358 7.35 18.53 15.68
C PRO A 358 7.93 17.31 16.37
N LEU A 359 8.13 16.24 15.63
CA LEU A 359 8.76 15.00 16.10
C LEU A 359 10.23 15.20 16.55
N LYS A 360 10.83 16.37 16.31
CA LYS A 360 12.25 16.68 16.57
C LYS A 360 13.20 15.67 15.90
N LYS A 361 12.78 15.12 14.75
CA LYS A 361 13.52 14.12 13.97
C LYS A 361 14.11 14.68 12.67
N ILE A 362 13.84 15.94 12.34
CA ILE A 362 14.40 16.61 11.17
C ILE A 362 15.88 16.97 11.39
N ASN A 363 16.72 16.78 10.36
CA ASN A 363 18.14 17.14 10.42
C ASN A 363 18.46 18.45 9.67
N PRO A 364 19.64 19.07 9.91
CA PRO A 364 19.99 20.36 9.29
C PRO A 364 19.98 20.36 7.76
N ARG A 365 20.33 19.23 7.12
CA ARG A 365 20.28 19.08 5.66
C ARG A 365 18.85 19.07 5.14
N GLU A 366 17.95 18.41 5.85
CA GLU A 366 16.51 18.39 5.55
C GLU A 366 15.88 19.77 5.75
N VAL A 367 16.26 20.53 6.78
CA VAL A 367 15.79 21.92 6.98
C VAL A 367 16.19 22.80 5.79
N LEU A 368 17.43 22.69 5.31
CA LEU A 368 17.88 23.41 4.12
C LEU A 368 17.15 22.95 2.85
N GLN A 369 16.84 21.64 2.73
CA GLN A 369 16.05 21.10 1.64
C GLN A 369 14.63 21.67 1.65
N LEU A 370 14.00 21.80 2.82
CA LEU A 370 12.68 22.42 2.97
C LEU A 370 12.69 23.87 2.49
N ALA A 371 13.68 24.68 2.87
CA ALA A 371 13.82 26.06 2.39
C ALA A 371 14.01 26.15 0.87
N ARG A 372 14.79 25.22 0.29
CA ARG A 372 14.91 25.09 -1.18
C ARG A 372 13.57 24.74 -1.82
N GLY A 373 12.77 23.88 -1.19
CA GLY A 373 11.41 23.55 -1.63
C GLY A 373 10.48 24.76 -1.60
N LEU A 374 10.47 25.52 -0.50
CA LEU A 374 9.68 26.76 -0.37
C LEU A 374 10.03 27.81 -1.42
N LYS A 375 11.30 27.91 -1.82
CA LYS A 375 11.70 28.75 -2.95
C LYS A 375 11.09 28.29 -4.28
N GLN A 376 10.94 26.98 -4.50
CA GLN A 376 10.24 26.46 -5.69
C GLN A 376 8.73 26.76 -5.62
N VAL A 377 8.14 26.71 -4.43
CA VAL A 377 6.73 27.10 -4.21
C VAL A 377 6.49 28.54 -4.66
N ALA A 378 7.40 29.47 -4.36
CA ALA A 378 7.31 30.85 -4.85
C ALA A 378 7.25 30.92 -6.38
N ALA A 379 8.19 30.25 -7.07
CA ALA A 379 8.24 30.23 -8.53
C ALA A 379 6.97 29.60 -9.15
N ILE A 380 6.48 28.51 -8.56
CA ILE A 380 5.24 27.85 -9.01
C ILE A 380 4.03 28.76 -8.80
N LYS A 381 3.95 29.47 -7.66
CA LYS A 381 2.88 30.44 -7.40
C LYS A 381 2.83 31.52 -8.48
N GLU A 382 3.96 32.12 -8.83
CA GLU A 382 4.05 33.15 -9.88
C GLU A 382 3.61 32.61 -11.25
N LEU A 383 4.06 31.41 -11.61
CA LEU A 383 3.62 30.74 -12.84
C LEU A 383 2.10 30.54 -12.83
N CYS A 384 1.55 29.95 -11.78
CA CYS A 384 0.11 29.69 -11.66
C CYS A 384 -0.74 30.97 -11.74
N LEU A 385 -0.32 32.06 -11.10
CA LEU A 385 -1.06 33.33 -11.13
C LEU A 385 -1.05 34.00 -12.51
N SER A 386 0.01 33.80 -13.30
CA SER A 386 0.09 34.30 -14.68
C SER A 386 -0.65 33.44 -15.71
N SER A 387 -1.15 32.27 -15.31
CA SER A 387 -1.92 31.36 -16.17
C SER A 387 -3.26 31.94 -16.60
N SER A 388 -3.76 31.55 -17.78
CA SER A 388 -5.13 31.88 -18.18
C SER A 388 -6.19 30.90 -17.63
N ASN A 389 -5.76 29.74 -17.10
CA ASN A 389 -6.65 28.75 -16.50
C ASN A 389 -7.02 29.13 -15.04
N GLU A 390 -8.32 29.25 -14.77
CA GLU A 390 -8.85 29.67 -13.45
C GLU A 390 -8.55 28.69 -12.33
N TYR A 391 -8.58 27.37 -12.59
CA TYR A 391 -8.29 26.39 -11.56
C TYR A 391 -6.83 26.47 -11.10
N LEU A 392 -5.88 26.59 -12.04
CA LEU A 392 -4.47 26.80 -11.72
C LEU A 392 -4.24 28.11 -10.96
N LYS A 393 -4.97 29.19 -11.31
CA LYS A 393 -4.93 30.45 -10.54
C LYS A 393 -5.39 30.25 -9.10
N ARG A 394 -6.52 29.56 -8.87
CA ARG A 394 -7.01 29.25 -7.51
C ARG A 394 -5.99 28.42 -6.72
N LEU A 395 -5.39 27.41 -7.35
CA LEU A 395 -4.34 26.61 -6.71
C LEU A 395 -3.11 27.46 -6.39
N GLY A 396 -2.68 28.33 -7.30
CA GLY A 396 -1.54 29.23 -7.11
C GLY A 396 -1.78 30.29 -6.02
N ASP A 397 -2.98 30.85 -5.95
CA ASP A 397 -3.34 31.84 -4.93
C ASP A 397 -3.25 31.24 -3.51
N ALA A 398 -3.72 30.00 -3.35
CA ALA A 398 -3.68 29.26 -2.10
C ALA A 398 -2.26 28.80 -1.67
N LEU A 399 -1.28 28.78 -2.57
CA LEU A 399 0.11 28.48 -2.20
C LEU A 399 0.68 29.58 -1.29
N ASN A 400 1.39 29.18 -0.24
CA ASN A 400 2.08 30.08 0.67
C ASN A 400 3.60 29.82 0.64
N PRO A 401 4.40 30.66 -0.04
CA PRO A 401 5.85 30.42 -0.14
C PRO A 401 6.63 30.55 1.17
N CYS A 402 6.02 31.05 2.25
CA CYS A 402 6.65 31.28 3.55
C CYS A 402 8.04 31.97 3.43
N PRO A 403 8.13 33.15 2.77
CA PRO A 403 9.41 33.74 2.36
C PRO A 403 10.33 34.06 3.54
N TYR A 404 9.78 34.58 4.64
CA TYR A 404 10.55 34.95 5.82
C TYR A 404 11.34 33.76 6.41
N ILE A 405 10.68 32.62 6.65
CA ILE A 405 11.36 31.46 7.24
C ILE A 405 12.31 30.79 6.24
N ALA A 406 11.98 30.79 4.95
CA ALA A 406 12.88 30.27 3.91
C ALA A 406 14.17 31.09 3.83
N GLU A 407 14.08 32.42 3.81
CA GLU A 407 15.23 33.33 3.82
C GLU A 407 16.05 33.22 5.10
N LYS A 408 15.37 33.09 6.25
CA LYS A 408 16.03 32.88 7.55
C LYS A 408 16.86 31.59 7.55
N ILE A 409 16.32 30.49 7.05
CA ILE A 409 17.06 29.22 6.92
C ILE A 409 18.29 29.39 6.02
N PHE A 410 18.16 30.05 4.86
CA PHE A 410 19.32 30.29 3.98
C PHE A 410 20.39 31.18 4.62
N LYS A 411 19.99 32.11 5.48
CA LYS A 411 20.91 32.97 6.21
C LYS A 411 21.61 32.22 7.35
N GLU A 412 20.87 31.42 8.10
CA GLU A 412 21.32 30.82 9.36
C GLU A 412 21.99 29.46 9.21
N ILE A 413 21.62 28.66 8.21
CA ILE A 413 22.21 27.34 7.96
C ILE A 413 23.25 27.43 6.85
N VAL A 414 24.39 26.76 7.03
CA VAL A 414 25.44 26.68 6.00
C VAL A 414 24.96 25.93 4.74
N ASP A 415 25.56 26.18 3.58
CA ASP A 415 25.14 25.57 2.30
C ASP A 415 25.23 24.03 2.25
N ASN A 416 26.18 23.46 3.02
CA ASN A 416 26.46 22.04 3.09
C ASN A 416 26.43 21.55 4.54
N PRO A 417 25.25 21.55 5.20
CA PRO A 417 25.16 21.25 6.60
C PRO A 417 25.31 19.72 6.83
N PRO A 418 25.77 19.31 8.02
CA PRO A 418 25.90 17.91 8.39
C PRO A 418 24.53 17.23 8.45
N ALA A 419 24.49 15.91 8.19
CA ALA A 419 23.28 15.10 8.37
C ALA A 419 22.96 14.82 9.86
N ILE A 420 23.93 14.99 10.75
CA ILE A 420 23.78 14.76 12.19
C ILE A 420 24.08 16.07 12.89
N ALA A 421 23.07 16.67 13.53
CA ALA A 421 23.21 17.95 14.25
C ALA A 421 24.26 17.87 15.38
N ALA A 422 24.37 16.71 16.05
CA ALA A 422 25.35 16.48 17.12
C ALA A 422 26.83 16.54 16.66
N LYS A 423 27.11 16.63 15.35
CA LYS A 423 28.47 16.84 14.84
C LYS A 423 28.87 18.33 14.75
N GLY A 424 27.92 19.26 14.93
CA GLY A 424 28.16 20.69 14.78
C GLY A 424 28.57 21.11 13.35
N GLY A 425 28.90 22.39 13.19
CA GLY A 425 29.22 23.00 11.89
C GLY A 425 27.99 23.25 11.02
N MET A 426 26.82 23.47 11.63
CA MET A 426 25.56 23.63 10.90
C MET A 426 25.10 25.08 10.75
N MET A 427 25.53 25.97 11.66
CA MET A 427 25.14 27.38 11.67
C MET A 427 26.13 28.24 10.86
N ASN A 428 25.63 29.21 10.11
CA ASN A 428 26.43 30.13 9.32
C ASN A 428 27.16 31.16 10.21
N SER A 429 28.18 31.82 9.67
CA SER A 429 28.81 32.96 10.36
C SER A 429 27.90 34.18 10.35
N GLY A 430 28.00 35.02 11.38
CA GLY A 430 27.18 36.21 11.56
C GLY A 430 25.79 35.96 12.17
N VAL A 431 25.49 34.72 12.56
CA VAL A 431 24.23 34.36 13.26
C VAL A 431 24.31 34.71 14.75
N SER A 432 25.48 34.48 15.37
CA SER A 432 25.74 34.80 16.77
C SER A 432 27.19 35.27 16.92
N ASN A 433 27.37 36.45 17.51
CA ASN A 433 28.70 37.00 17.79
C ASN A 433 29.50 36.08 18.72
N ASP A 434 28.85 35.51 19.74
CA ASP A 434 29.48 34.59 20.69
C ASP A 434 29.97 33.31 19.99
N LEU A 435 29.17 32.78 19.05
CA LEU A 435 29.55 31.62 18.26
C LEU A 435 30.76 31.92 17.37
N ASP A 436 30.76 33.08 16.71
CA ASP A 436 31.85 33.49 15.84
C ASP A 436 33.15 33.74 16.62
N ASP A 437 33.07 34.34 17.81
CA ASP A 437 34.25 34.56 18.66
C ASP A 437 34.82 33.26 19.21
N LEU A 438 33.97 32.31 19.61
CA LEU A 438 34.44 30.98 20.01
C LEU A 438 35.06 30.21 18.83
N ARG A 439 34.51 30.34 17.61
CA ARG A 439 35.09 29.76 16.39
C ARG A 439 36.47 30.34 16.10
N LYS A 440 36.67 31.65 16.26
CA LYS A 440 37.99 32.29 16.15
C LYS A 440 38.97 31.73 17.17
N ILE A 441 38.56 31.54 18.42
CA ILE A 441 39.42 30.95 19.46
C ILE A 441 39.83 29.51 19.09
N SER A 442 38.90 28.71 18.59
CA SER A 442 39.17 27.35 18.14
C SER A 442 40.11 27.31 16.93
N SER A 443 39.91 28.19 15.94
CA SER A 443 40.77 28.27 14.75
C SER A 443 42.17 28.77 15.08
N SER A 444 42.29 29.85 15.87
CA SER A 444 43.59 30.37 16.32
C SER A 444 44.34 29.35 17.18
N GLY A 445 43.62 28.55 17.98
CA GLY A 445 44.21 27.44 18.73
C GLY A 445 44.84 26.38 17.82
N LYS A 446 44.18 26.03 16.70
CA LYS A 446 44.70 25.05 15.73
C LYS A 446 45.89 25.59 14.92
N GLU A 447 45.88 26.87 14.59
CA GLU A 447 47.04 27.55 14.00
C GLU A 447 48.23 27.51 14.97
N TYR A 448 47.99 27.83 16.25
CA TYR A 448 49.02 27.74 17.29
C TYR A 448 49.60 26.33 17.45
N LEU A 449 48.79 25.27 17.34
CA LEU A 449 49.30 23.90 17.36
C LEU A 449 50.32 23.65 16.24
N THR A 450 50.09 24.23 15.06
CA THR A 450 51.02 24.10 13.93
C THR A 450 52.33 24.83 14.22
N GLU A 451 52.27 26.03 14.78
CA GLU A 451 53.44 26.78 15.24
C GLU A 451 54.20 26.05 16.35
N LEU A 452 53.48 25.48 17.33
CA LEU A 452 54.04 24.70 18.41
C LEU A 452 54.75 23.44 17.89
N GLN A 453 54.16 22.74 16.91
CA GLN A 453 54.79 21.60 16.26
C GLN A 453 56.12 22.00 15.63
N GLN A 454 56.15 23.11 14.89
CA GLN A 454 57.36 23.59 14.23
C GLN A 454 58.44 23.99 15.25
N LYS A 455 58.05 24.77 16.26
CA LYS A 455 58.93 25.21 17.35
C LYS A 455 59.55 24.02 18.10
N GLU A 456 58.76 23.01 18.45
CA GLU A 456 59.26 21.81 19.13
C GLU A 456 60.10 20.91 18.22
N ALA A 457 59.78 20.82 16.92
CA ALA A 457 60.58 20.09 15.93
C ALA A 457 61.97 20.71 15.76
N GLU A 458 62.05 22.05 15.69
CA GLU A 458 63.31 22.81 15.61
C GLU A 458 64.13 22.67 16.91
N LYS A 459 63.49 22.82 18.08
CA LYS A 459 64.14 22.72 19.40
C LYS A 459 64.75 21.32 19.66
N THR A 460 64.05 20.26 19.27
CA THR A 460 64.45 18.86 19.54
C THR A 460 65.26 18.23 18.39
N GLY A 461 65.29 18.86 17.22
CA GLY A 461 65.88 18.29 16.00
C GLY A 461 65.17 17.02 15.52
N ILE A 462 63.85 16.93 15.76
CA ILE A 462 62.96 15.82 15.35
C ILE A 462 62.08 16.34 14.21
N SER A 463 62.55 16.22 12.97
CA SER A 463 61.81 16.69 11.79
C SER A 463 60.52 15.91 11.49
N SER A 464 60.38 14.70 12.04
CA SER A 464 59.19 13.84 11.87
C SER A 464 58.11 14.07 12.93
N LEU A 465 58.27 15.06 13.83
CA LEU A 465 57.35 15.34 14.91
C LEU A 465 55.96 15.73 14.37
N LYS A 466 54.93 15.07 14.87
CA LYS A 466 53.54 15.35 14.49
C LYS A 466 52.70 15.59 15.73
N ILE A 467 51.83 16.60 15.68
CA ILE A 467 50.74 16.70 16.64
C ILE A 467 49.56 15.88 16.09
N GLY A 468 49.13 14.88 16.86
CA GLY A 468 47.95 14.07 16.58
C GLY A 468 46.86 14.32 17.62
N PHE A 469 45.65 13.88 17.33
CA PHE A 469 44.51 13.91 18.26
C PHE A 469 43.88 12.52 18.37
N ASN A 470 43.49 12.13 19.58
CA ASN A 470 42.71 10.92 19.84
C ASN A 470 41.66 11.20 20.92
N ASN A 471 40.44 10.71 20.71
CA ASN A 471 39.32 10.81 21.64
C ASN A 471 39.62 10.34 23.07
N VAL A 472 40.61 9.45 23.27
CA VAL A 472 40.95 8.91 24.61
C VAL A 472 41.93 9.80 25.39
N PHE A 473 42.89 10.43 24.72
CA PHE A 473 44.01 11.13 25.38
C PHE A 473 44.19 12.59 24.95
N GLY A 474 43.34 13.08 24.04
CA GLY A 474 43.42 14.44 23.52
C GLY A 474 44.51 14.63 22.48
N TYR A 475 45.06 15.85 22.43
CA TYR A 475 46.20 16.17 21.57
C TYR A 475 47.50 15.59 22.14
N TYR A 476 48.36 15.09 21.27
CA TYR A 476 49.64 14.50 21.65
C TYR A 476 50.72 14.78 20.59
N LEU A 477 51.97 14.78 21.04
CA LEU A 477 53.16 14.79 20.20
C LEU A 477 53.57 13.33 19.91
N GLU A 478 53.56 12.94 18.65
CA GLU A 478 53.99 11.62 18.20
C GLU A 478 55.45 11.65 17.74
N VAL A 479 56.28 10.81 18.37
CA VAL A 479 57.71 10.69 18.09
C VAL A 479 58.03 9.27 17.65
N THR A 480 58.68 9.10 16.50
CA THR A 480 59.10 7.78 16.01
C THR A 480 60.17 7.18 16.92
N ASN A 481 60.22 5.84 17.02
CA ASN A 481 61.20 5.14 17.88
C ASN A 481 62.67 5.55 17.60
N SER A 482 62.99 5.92 16.36
CA SER A 482 64.31 6.43 15.94
C SER A 482 64.75 7.72 16.65
N HIS A 483 63.81 8.50 17.16
CA HIS A 483 64.06 9.81 17.79
C HIS A 483 63.71 9.85 19.28
N LYS A 484 63.39 8.69 19.86
CA LYS A 484 63.04 8.56 21.29
C LYS A 484 64.10 9.16 22.23
N ASN A 485 65.38 8.99 21.90
CA ASN A 485 66.49 9.51 22.72
C ASN A 485 66.63 11.04 22.66
N LYS A 486 65.94 11.71 21.73
CA LYS A 486 65.94 13.17 21.58
C LYS A 486 64.78 13.84 22.32
N VAL A 487 63.88 13.07 22.93
CA VAL A 487 62.71 13.59 23.63
C VAL A 487 63.14 14.25 24.95
N PRO A 488 62.75 15.51 25.19
CA PRO A 488 63.04 16.19 26.45
C PRO A 488 62.42 15.50 27.67
N ALA A 489 63.10 15.54 28.82
CA ALA A 489 62.62 14.93 30.07
C ALA A 489 61.34 15.62 30.61
N GLU A 490 61.07 16.86 30.19
CA GLU A 490 59.88 17.65 30.55
C GLU A 490 58.59 17.16 29.86
N TRP A 491 58.69 16.30 28.85
CA TRP A 491 57.53 15.75 28.15
C TRP A 491 56.95 14.56 28.91
N MET A 492 55.63 14.58 29.17
CA MET A 492 54.94 13.49 29.86
C MET A 492 54.50 12.43 28.85
N ARG A 493 54.98 11.19 29.00
CA ARG A 493 54.60 10.08 28.12
C ARG A 493 53.15 9.62 28.39
N LYS A 494 52.36 9.47 27.33
CA LYS A 494 50.95 9.03 27.36
C LYS A 494 50.74 7.60 26.89
N GLN A 495 51.37 7.20 25.78
CA GLN A 495 51.16 5.88 25.16
C GLN A 495 52.41 5.43 24.40
N THR A 496 52.71 4.14 24.45
CA THR A 496 53.76 3.51 23.63
C THR A 496 53.09 2.67 22.54
N LEU A 497 53.46 2.90 21.28
CA LEU A 497 53.04 2.12 20.11
C LEU A 497 54.21 1.25 19.60
N THR A 498 53.93 0.35 18.68
CA THR A 498 54.95 -0.52 18.07
C THR A 498 56.03 0.27 17.31
N SER A 499 55.69 1.40 16.69
CA SER A 499 56.60 2.22 15.87
C SER A 499 56.88 3.64 16.41
N ALA A 500 56.18 4.08 17.45
CA ALA A 500 56.24 5.46 17.96
C ALA A 500 55.85 5.56 19.44
N GLU A 501 56.15 6.70 20.07
CA GLU A 501 55.69 7.05 21.41
C GLU A 501 54.95 8.39 21.39
N ARG A 502 53.91 8.50 22.20
CA ARG A 502 53.04 9.69 22.31
C ARG A 502 53.29 10.42 23.62
N TYR A 503 53.45 11.73 23.52
CA TYR A 503 53.80 12.62 24.63
C TYR A 503 52.84 13.80 24.74
N ILE A 504 52.79 14.45 25.90
CA ILE A 504 52.08 15.71 26.13
C ILE A 504 52.99 16.69 26.87
N THR A 505 52.89 17.98 26.55
CA THR A 505 53.55 19.07 27.28
C THR A 505 52.52 19.88 28.08
N ALA A 506 52.97 20.64 29.08
CA ALA A 506 52.08 21.53 29.84
C ALA A 506 51.40 22.57 28.92
N GLU A 507 52.17 23.13 27.98
CA GLU A 507 51.68 24.08 26.98
C GLU A 507 50.64 23.44 26.04
N LEU A 508 50.90 22.23 25.52
CA LEU A 508 49.95 21.52 24.68
C LEU A 508 48.64 21.20 25.42
N LYS A 509 48.73 20.87 26.72
CA LYS A 509 47.57 20.59 27.56
C LYS A 509 46.71 21.84 27.79
N GLU A 510 47.32 23.00 28.00
CA GLU A 510 46.57 24.26 28.17
C GLU A 510 45.79 24.62 26.91
N TYR A 511 46.40 24.46 25.73
CA TYR A 511 45.72 24.68 24.45
C TYR A 511 44.69 23.60 24.14
N GLU A 512 44.92 22.33 24.52
CA GLU A 512 43.91 21.28 24.45
C GLU A 512 42.66 21.67 25.24
N GLU A 513 42.79 22.09 26.50
CA GLU A 513 41.67 22.52 27.35
C GLU A 513 40.93 23.75 26.76
N LYS A 514 41.68 24.71 26.20
CA LYS A 514 41.10 25.87 25.50
C LYS A 514 40.31 25.49 24.25
N ILE A 515 40.88 24.63 23.39
CA ILE A 515 40.26 24.20 22.12
C ILE A 515 39.04 23.34 22.40
N THR A 516 39.18 22.31 23.24
CA THR A 516 38.08 21.38 23.57
C THR A 516 36.94 22.10 24.30
N GLY A 517 37.26 22.99 25.25
CA GLY A 517 36.25 23.81 25.92
C GLY A 517 35.53 24.79 24.99
N ALA A 518 36.22 25.32 23.97
CA ALA A 518 35.58 26.12 22.92
C ALA A 518 34.68 25.26 22.02
N GLU A 519 35.16 24.09 21.57
CA GLU A 519 34.39 23.16 20.72
C GLU A 519 33.10 22.66 21.38
N GLU A 520 33.13 22.35 22.69
CA GLU A 520 31.94 21.98 23.46
C GLU A 520 30.91 23.13 23.54
N LYS A 521 31.39 24.37 23.78
CA LYS A 521 30.51 25.55 23.83
C LYS A 521 29.93 25.90 22.45
N ILE A 522 30.74 25.78 21.40
CA ILE A 522 30.30 25.95 20.00
C ILE A 522 29.15 25.00 19.72
N LEU A 523 29.32 23.69 20.00
CA LEU A 523 28.28 22.70 19.75
C LEU A 523 27.00 23.01 20.52
N LYS A 524 27.13 23.41 21.80
CA LYS A 524 25.97 23.79 22.62
C LYS A 524 25.20 24.97 22.03
N ILE A 525 25.89 26.06 21.70
CA ILE A 525 25.27 27.26 21.11
C ILE A 525 24.64 26.93 19.76
N GLU A 526 25.30 26.14 18.92
CA GLU A 526 24.72 25.72 17.64
C GLU A 526 23.43 24.93 17.82
N LEU A 527 23.39 23.97 18.77
CA LEU A 527 22.18 23.21 19.06
C LEU A 527 21.05 24.09 19.58
N GLU A 528 21.35 25.06 20.45
CA GLU A 528 20.36 26.02 20.96
C GLU A 528 19.78 26.91 19.85
N LEU A 529 20.64 27.44 18.96
CA LEU A 529 20.21 28.23 17.81
C LEU A 529 19.37 27.40 16.84
N PHE A 530 19.77 26.16 16.58
CA PHE A 530 19.02 25.27 15.71
C PHE A 530 17.66 24.91 16.29
N GLU A 531 17.55 24.64 17.60
CA GLU A 531 16.26 24.41 18.26
C GLU A 531 15.37 25.66 18.20
N ALA A 532 15.93 26.85 18.39
CA ALA A 532 15.18 28.11 18.23
C ALA A 532 14.62 28.27 16.81
N LEU A 533 15.41 27.94 15.78
CA LEU A 533 14.96 27.96 14.39
C LEU A 533 13.83 26.95 14.12
N LEU A 534 13.93 25.73 14.67
CA LEU A 534 12.88 24.72 14.54
C LEU A 534 11.57 25.13 15.23
N ASN A 535 11.65 25.81 16.37
CA ASN A 535 10.47 26.30 17.09
C ASN A 535 9.73 27.34 16.25
N GLU A 536 10.43 28.29 15.63
CA GLU A 536 9.80 29.29 14.76
C GLU A 536 9.26 28.67 13.45
N LEU A 537 9.96 27.67 12.91
CA LEU A 537 9.49 26.92 11.75
C LEU A 537 8.18 26.16 12.05
N SER A 538 7.92 25.80 13.31
CA SER A 538 6.69 25.12 13.72
C SER A 538 5.43 25.97 13.55
N ASP A 539 5.55 27.30 13.48
CA ASP A 539 4.41 28.19 13.18
C ASP A 539 3.95 28.08 11.72
N TYR A 540 4.78 27.49 10.84
CA TYR A 540 4.53 27.37 9.40
C TYR A 540 4.09 25.96 8.97
N LEU A 541 3.84 25.02 9.90
CA LEU A 541 3.48 23.63 9.56
C LEU A 541 2.26 23.53 8.64
N ALA A 542 1.14 24.15 9.01
CA ALA A 542 -0.11 24.08 8.26
C ALA A 542 0.01 24.70 6.84
N PRO A 543 0.60 25.91 6.66
CA PRO A 543 0.90 26.44 5.32
C PRO A 543 1.74 25.50 4.45
N VAL A 544 2.78 24.88 5.02
CA VAL A 544 3.67 23.98 4.25
C VAL A 544 2.97 22.67 3.89
N GLN A 545 2.15 22.10 4.77
CA GLN A 545 1.32 20.94 4.44
C GLN A 545 0.30 21.26 3.34
N THR A 546 -0.32 22.43 3.41
CA THR A 546 -1.22 22.92 2.36
C THR A 546 -0.50 23.03 1.02
N ASN A 547 0.73 23.58 1.01
CA ASN A 547 1.56 23.56 -0.19
C ASN A 547 1.78 22.14 -0.70
N GLY A 548 2.18 21.20 0.16
CA GLY A 548 2.40 19.80 -0.25
C GLY A 548 1.21 19.20 -0.99
N ASN A 549 -0.01 19.41 -0.47
CA ASN A 549 -1.24 18.94 -1.12
C ASN A 549 -1.49 19.63 -2.48
N LEU A 550 -1.36 20.95 -2.54
CA LEU A 550 -1.58 21.72 -3.77
C LEU A 550 -0.56 21.37 -4.87
N LEU A 551 0.70 21.19 -4.49
CA LEU A 551 1.76 20.76 -5.40
C LEU A 551 1.54 19.32 -5.89
N ALA A 552 1.08 18.42 -5.02
CA ALA A 552 0.71 17.07 -5.41
C ALA A 552 -0.42 17.07 -6.46
N ILE A 553 -1.45 17.91 -6.29
CA ILE A 553 -2.54 18.08 -7.27
C ILE A 553 -1.96 18.53 -8.63
N GLN A 554 -1.09 19.54 -8.62
CA GLN A 554 -0.48 20.04 -9.86
C GLN A 554 0.39 18.98 -10.54
N ASP A 555 1.16 18.19 -9.78
CA ASP A 555 1.96 17.08 -10.30
C ASP A 555 1.08 16.02 -10.96
N CYS A 556 -0.03 15.60 -10.33
CA CYS A 556 -0.96 14.66 -10.93
C CYS A 556 -1.55 15.19 -12.26
N LEU A 557 -1.88 16.48 -12.34
CA LEU A 557 -2.41 17.09 -13.57
C LEU A 557 -1.35 17.18 -14.67
N CYS A 558 -0.11 17.55 -14.33
CA CYS A 558 1.03 17.50 -15.26
C CYS A 558 1.30 16.07 -15.74
N CYS A 559 1.22 15.09 -14.85
CA CYS A 559 1.35 13.67 -15.14
C CYS A 559 0.29 13.21 -16.15
N PHE A 560 -0.99 13.54 -15.93
CA PHE A 560 -2.06 13.24 -16.89
C PHE A 560 -1.84 13.89 -18.25
N ALA A 561 -1.40 15.16 -18.30
CA ALA A 561 -1.08 15.84 -19.56
C ALA A 561 0.07 15.14 -20.32
N ASN A 562 1.15 14.79 -19.61
CA ASN A 562 2.29 14.07 -20.20
C ASN A 562 1.88 12.68 -20.70
N ASN A 563 1.08 11.94 -19.92
CA ASN A 563 0.54 10.64 -20.32
C ASN A 563 -0.34 10.76 -21.56
N ALA A 564 -1.20 11.79 -21.62
CA ALA A 564 -2.08 12.00 -22.76
C ALA A 564 -1.31 12.23 -24.06
N ILE A 565 -0.22 13.00 -24.00
CA ILE A 565 0.68 13.22 -25.15
C ILE A 565 1.41 11.94 -25.52
N LYS A 566 2.03 11.29 -24.54
CA LYS A 566 2.89 10.10 -24.74
C LYS A 566 2.10 8.89 -25.26
N PHE A 567 0.87 8.70 -24.77
CA PHE A 567 0.04 7.52 -25.08
C PHE A 567 -1.13 7.84 -26.03
N GLN A 568 -1.16 9.07 -26.55
CA GLN A 568 -2.19 9.54 -27.47
C GLN A 568 -3.61 9.37 -26.90
N TYR A 569 -3.80 9.73 -25.63
CA TYR A 569 -5.12 9.72 -25.01
C TYR A 569 -5.91 10.97 -25.39
N LYS A 570 -7.24 10.87 -25.36
CA LYS A 570 -8.16 11.94 -25.76
C LYS A 570 -9.01 12.38 -24.59
N LYS A 571 -9.40 13.66 -24.61
CA LYS A 571 -10.28 14.25 -23.60
C LYS A 571 -11.66 13.58 -23.69
N PRO A 572 -12.14 12.86 -22.66
CA PRO A 572 -13.50 12.38 -22.63
C PRO A 572 -14.49 13.54 -22.44
N GLN A 573 -15.70 13.38 -22.94
CA GLN A 573 -16.83 14.24 -22.61
C GLN A 573 -17.68 13.56 -21.52
N LEU A 574 -17.68 14.11 -20.32
CA LEU A 574 -18.60 13.65 -19.27
C LEU A 574 -19.96 14.33 -19.40
N HIS A 575 -21.03 13.59 -19.10
CA HIS A 575 -22.39 14.11 -19.08
C HIS A 575 -23.28 13.39 -18.07
N THR A 576 -24.43 13.98 -17.75
CA THR A 576 -25.42 13.42 -16.81
C THR A 576 -26.44 12.49 -17.46
N GLY A 577 -26.49 12.43 -18.79
CA GLY A 577 -27.26 11.43 -19.54
C GLY A 577 -26.73 10.01 -19.32
N ASP A 578 -27.38 9.02 -19.94
CA ASP A 578 -27.13 7.60 -19.71
C ASP A 578 -26.19 6.93 -20.74
N GLU A 579 -25.96 7.58 -21.87
CA GLU A 579 -25.09 7.10 -22.96
C GLU A 579 -23.63 6.88 -22.49
N LEU A 580 -23.07 5.75 -22.88
CA LEU A 580 -21.64 5.44 -22.77
C LEU A 580 -21.14 5.05 -24.16
N ILE A 581 -20.39 5.94 -24.79
CA ILE A 581 -19.85 5.76 -26.14
C ILE A 581 -18.33 5.82 -26.08
N ILE A 582 -17.68 4.79 -26.61
CA ILE A 582 -16.23 4.69 -26.72
C ILE A 582 -15.92 4.33 -28.17
N LYS A 583 -15.17 5.15 -28.88
CA LYS A 583 -14.69 4.87 -30.24
C LYS A 583 -13.21 4.55 -30.23
N ASP A 584 -12.84 3.46 -30.88
CA ASP A 584 -11.47 2.94 -30.94
C ASP A 584 -10.80 2.88 -29.54
N GLY A 585 -11.55 2.38 -28.55
CA GLY A 585 -11.06 2.26 -27.18
C GLY A 585 -9.98 1.19 -27.08
N ARG A 586 -8.97 1.45 -26.23
CA ARG A 586 -7.82 0.57 -26.00
C ARG A 586 -7.66 0.29 -24.50
N HIS A 587 -7.17 -0.89 -24.14
CA HIS A 587 -6.92 -1.22 -22.75
C HIS A 587 -5.60 -0.56 -22.27
N PRO A 588 -5.63 0.37 -21.29
CA PRO A 588 -4.47 1.20 -20.95
C PRO A 588 -3.27 0.40 -20.44
N VAL A 589 -3.50 -0.71 -19.74
CA VAL A 589 -2.41 -1.59 -19.27
C VAL A 589 -1.89 -2.52 -20.37
N ILE A 590 -2.76 -3.24 -21.07
CA ILE A 590 -2.35 -4.22 -22.07
C ILE A 590 -1.63 -3.55 -23.24
N GLU A 591 -2.10 -2.40 -23.74
CA GLU A 591 -1.46 -1.71 -24.88
C GLU A 591 0.01 -1.35 -24.62
N ARG A 592 0.40 -1.21 -23.34
CA ARG A 592 1.76 -0.84 -22.92
C ARG A 592 2.68 -2.04 -22.73
N ASN A 593 2.12 -3.23 -22.61
CA ASN A 593 2.84 -4.46 -22.30
C ASN A 593 2.83 -5.46 -23.47
N LEU A 594 2.38 -5.04 -24.67
CA LEU A 594 2.47 -5.85 -25.88
C LEU A 594 3.93 -5.97 -26.36
N PRO A 595 4.30 -7.08 -27.01
CA PRO A 595 5.60 -7.26 -27.63
C PRO A 595 5.94 -6.14 -28.63
N VAL A 596 7.22 -5.84 -28.80
CA VAL A 596 7.69 -4.83 -29.77
C VAL A 596 7.24 -5.22 -31.17
N GLY A 597 6.55 -4.31 -31.86
CA GLY A 597 6.01 -4.52 -33.20
C GLY A 597 4.54 -4.96 -33.24
N GLU A 598 3.94 -5.32 -32.09
CA GLU A 598 2.50 -5.55 -31.99
C GLU A 598 1.76 -4.26 -31.60
N SER A 599 0.58 -4.05 -32.19
CA SER A 599 -0.30 -2.93 -31.84
C SER A 599 -1.58 -3.45 -31.18
N TYR A 600 -2.11 -2.67 -30.24
CA TYR A 600 -3.40 -2.99 -29.62
C TYR A 600 -4.53 -2.71 -30.61
N ILE A 601 -5.48 -3.64 -30.71
CA ILE A 601 -6.62 -3.50 -31.61
C ILE A 601 -7.75 -2.80 -30.86
N GLY A 602 -8.02 -1.54 -31.25
CA GLY A 602 -9.05 -0.74 -30.61
C GLY A 602 -10.48 -1.19 -30.99
N ASN A 603 -11.43 -0.96 -30.09
CA ASN A 603 -12.80 -1.41 -30.20
C ASN A 603 -13.81 -0.30 -29.91
N ASP A 604 -14.89 -0.30 -30.68
CA ASP A 604 -16.03 0.59 -30.45
C ASP A 604 -16.99 -0.06 -29.46
N LEU A 605 -17.55 0.74 -28.56
CA LEU A 605 -18.57 0.31 -27.61
C LEU A 605 -19.63 1.40 -27.47
N GLU A 606 -20.87 0.98 -27.36
CA GLU A 606 -22.00 1.84 -27.07
C GLU A 606 -22.90 1.16 -26.04
N LEU A 607 -23.34 1.86 -25.00
CA LEU A 607 -24.32 1.39 -24.04
C LEU A 607 -25.26 2.54 -23.67
N ASN A 608 -26.56 2.30 -23.66
CA ASN A 608 -27.59 3.26 -23.27
C ASN A 608 -28.82 2.50 -22.72
N LYS A 609 -29.73 3.18 -22.02
CA LYS A 609 -30.90 2.52 -21.43
C LYS A 609 -32.06 2.33 -22.41
N SER A 610 -32.03 2.95 -23.58
CA SER A 610 -33.12 2.89 -24.56
C SER A 610 -33.01 1.68 -25.49
N GLU A 611 -31.84 1.48 -26.10
CA GLU A 611 -31.63 0.55 -27.22
C GLU A 611 -30.63 -0.57 -26.87
N GLN A 612 -29.60 -0.28 -26.07
CA GLN A 612 -28.50 -1.20 -25.81
C GLN A 612 -28.01 -1.10 -24.37
N GLN A 613 -28.83 -1.64 -23.45
CA GLN A 613 -28.53 -1.64 -22.01
C GLN A 613 -27.57 -2.78 -21.65
N LEU A 614 -27.76 -3.93 -22.29
CA LEU A 614 -27.08 -5.19 -22.00
C LEU A 614 -26.41 -5.70 -23.28
N ILE A 615 -25.10 -5.90 -23.22
CA ILE A 615 -24.37 -6.61 -24.29
C ILE A 615 -24.08 -8.02 -23.83
N ILE A 616 -24.56 -9.01 -24.58
CA ILE A 616 -24.14 -10.40 -24.45
C ILE A 616 -22.93 -10.60 -25.36
N LEU A 617 -21.77 -10.80 -24.76
CA LEU A 617 -20.50 -10.96 -25.46
C LEU A 617 -20.09 -12.43 -25.53
N THR A 618 -20.13 -13.00 -26.73
CA THR A 618 -19.69 -14.38 -26.98
C THR A 618 -18.35 -14.43 -27.72
N GLY A 619 -17.73 -15.61 -27.73
CA GLY A 619 -16.50 -15.85 -28.49
C GLY A 619 -15.53 -16.78 -27.77
N PRO A 620 -14.54 -17.33 -28.49
CA PRO A 620 -13.62 -18.32 -27.94
C PRO A 620 -12.79 -17.78 -26.77
N ASN A 621 -12.25 -18.70 -25.97
CA ASN A 621 -11.27 -18.34 -24.95
C ASN A 621 -10.04 -17.69 -25.61
N MET A 622 -9.39 -16.76 -24.91
CA MET A 622 -8.25 -15.96 -25.41
C MET A 622 -8.57 -14.98 -26.57
N SER A 623 -9.84 -14.85 -26.98
CA SER A 623 -10.25 -13.88 -28.02
C SER A 623 -10.15 -12.42 -27.59
N GLY A 624 -10.11 -12.14 -26.29
CA GLY A 624 -10.03 -10.78 -25.74
C GLY A 624 -11.29 -10.28 -25.05
N LYS A 625 -12.29 -11.12 -24.78
CA LYS A 625 -13.54 -10.74 -24.07
C LYS A 625 -13.27 -10.01 -22.74
N SER A 626 -12.53 -10.63 -21.83
CA SER A 626 -12.18 -10.04 -20.53
C SER A 626 -11.37 -8.75 -20.66
N ALA A 627 -10.52 -8.64 -21.70
CA ALA A 627 -9.78 -7.41 -21.97
C ALA A 627 -10.72 -6.26 -22.38
N LEU A 628 -11.73 -6.52 -23.22
CA LEU A 628 -12.72 -5.53 -23.62
C LEU A 628 -13.59 -5.07 -22.44
N LEU A 629 -14.00 -6.00 -21.58
CA LEU A 629 -14.74 -5.68 -20.35
C LEU A 629 -13.89 -4.74 -19.48
N ARG A 630 -12.70 -5.19 -19.06
CA ARG A 630 -11.81 -4.38 -18.20
C ARG A 630 -11.46 -3.04 -18.82
N GLN A 631 -11.20 -2.98 -20.13
CA GLN A 631 -10.98 -1.73 -20.86
C GLN A 631 -12.11 -0.72 -20.62
N THR A 632 -13.36 -1.15 -20.74
CA THR A 632 -14.54 -0.27 -20.60
C THR A 632 -14.60 0.34 -19.20
N ALA A 633 -14.40 -0.49 -18.18
CA ALA A 633 -14.37 -0.05 -16.79
C ALA A 633 -13.19 0.91 -16.52
N LEU A 634 -12.00 0.60 -17.02
CA LEU A 634 -10.80 1.42 -16.84
C LEU A 634 -10.92 2.78 -17.54
N ILE A 635 -11.49 2.84 -18.76
CA ILE A 635 -11.76 4.10 -19.46
C ILE A 635 -12.73 4.97 -18.66
N THR A 636 -13.81 4.37 -18.15
CA THR A 636 -14.81 5.06 -17.32
C THR A 636 -14.15 5.59 -16.04
N LEU A 637 -13.36 4.77 -15.36
CA LEU A 637 -12.63 5.14 -14.15
C LEU A 637 -11.65 6.30 -14.41
N MET A 638 -10.85 6.21 -15.47
CA MET A 638 -9.89 7.26 -15.85
C MET A 638 -10.57 8.59 -16.16
N ALA A 639 -11.75 8.56 -16.79
CA ALA A 639 -12.54 9.76 -17.00
C ALA A 639 -12.96 10.39 -15.66
N HIS A 640 -13.43 9.58 -14.71
CA HIS A 640 -13.83 10.00 -13.36
C HIS A 640 -12.65 10.46 -12.47
N THR A 641 -11.40 10.09 -12.77
CA THR A 641 -10.23 10.67 -12.09
C THR A 641 -9.82 12.04 -12.65
N GLY A 642 -10.40 12.46 -13.78
CA GLY A 642 -10.03 13.67 -14.50
C GLY A 642 -8.86 13.49 -15.47
N SER A 643 -8.57 12.24 -15.86
CA SER A 643 -7.54 11.90 -16.84
C SER A 643 -8.14 11.81 -18.25
N PHE A 644 -7.30 12.01 -19.27
CA PHE A 644 -7.65 11.67 -20.65
C PHE A 644 -7.63 10.15 -20.82
N VAL A 645 -8.43 9.64 -21.76
CA VAL A 645 -8.69 8.20 -21.90
C VAL A 645 -8.11 7.60 -23.18
N PRO A 646 -7.75 6.30 -23.17
CA PRO A 646 -7.22 5.58 -24.34
C PRO A 646 -8.32 5.27 -25.37
N ALA A 647 -8.79 6.28 -26.08
CA ALA A 647 -9.81 6.16 -27.13
C ALA A 647 -9.60 7.23 -28.21
N ALA A 648 -10.21 7.06 -29.39
CA ALA A 648 -10.29 8.12 -30.39
C ALA A 648 -11.35 9.18 -30.00
N GLU A 649 -12.46 8.72 -29.43
CA GLU A 649 -13.54 9.55 -28.89
C GLU A 649 -14.18 8.82 -27.70
N ALA A 650 -14.57 9.55 -26.66
CA ALA A 650 -15.28 8.99 -25.52
C ALA A 650 -16.33 9.96 -24.97
N ARG A 651 -17.58 9.50 -24.88
CA ARG A 651 -18.68 10.16 -24.16
C ARG A 651 -19.07 9.27 -22.99
N ILE A 652 -18.85 9.74 -21.78
CA ILE A 652 -18.95 8.94 -20.56
C ILE A 652 -20.09 9.50 -19.70
N SER A 653 -21.16 8.75 -19.55
CA SER A 653 -22.18 9.04 -18.55
C SER A 653 -21.59 9.01 -17.14
N LEU A 654 -22.06 9.92 -16.28
CA LEU A 654 -21.69 9.92 -14.87
C LEU A 654 -22.07 8.60 -14.19
N THR A 655 -21.05 7.88 -13.71
CA THR A 655 -21.17 6.55 -13.08
C THR A 655 -20.98 6.68 -11.58
N ASP A 656 -21.83 6.03 -10.79
CA ASP A 656 -21.74 6.04 -9.32
C ASP A 656 -21.13 4.76 -8.74
N LYS A 657 -21.31 3.61 -9.43
CA LYS A 657 -20.73 2.33 -9.03
C LYS A 657 -20.18 1.57 -10.23
N ILE A 658 -19.01 0.96 -10.07
CA ILE A 658 -18.49 -0.04 -11.01
C ILE A 658 -18.43 -1.38 -10.29
N PHE A 659 -19.05 -2.39 -10.90
CA PHE A 659 -19.02 -3.76 -10.44
C PHE A 659 -18.33 -4.63 -11.46
N THR A 660 -17.39 -5.46 -11.02
CA THR A 660 -16.76 -6.44 -11.91
C THR A 660 -16.71 -7.81 -11.28
N ARG A 661 -17.08 -8.80 -12.08
CA ARG A 661 -16.83 -10.21 -11.84
C ARG A 661 -16.00 -10.71 -13.02
N VAL A 662 -14.69 -10.77 -12.83
CA VAL A 662 -13.75 -11.37 -13.79
C VAL A 662 -13.12 -12.57 -13.10
N GLY A 663 -13.13 -13.73 -13.77
CA GLY A 663 -12.89 -15.07 -13.20
C GLY A 663 -11.98 -15.15 -11.97
N ALA A 664 -12.39 -15.95 -10.97
CA ALA A 664 -11.67 -16.08 -9.70
C ALA A 664 -10.36 -16.89 -9.87
N SER A 665 -9.31 -16.47 -9.17
CA SER A 665 -8.23 -17.37 -8.77
C SER A 665 -8.65 -18.13 -7.51
N ASP A 666 -8.31 -19.41 -7.42
CA ASP A 666 -8.73 -20.29 -6.34
C ASP A 666 -8.41 -19.70 -4.96
N ASN A 667 -9.41 -19.65 -4.08
CA ASN A 667 -9.21 -19.31 -2.68
C ASN A 667 -9.24 -20.57 -1.80
N LEU A 668 -8.34 -21.52 -2.12
CA LEU A 668 -8.20 -22.80 -1.42
C LEU A 668 -7.98 -22.65 0.10
N SER A 669 -7.50 -21.48 0.55
CA SER A 669 -7.19 -21.20 1.96
C SER A 669 -8.41 -20.85 2.80
N GLY A 670 -9.52 -20.42 2.18
CA GLY A 670 -10.73 -19.97 2.88
C GLY A 670 -11.77 -21.06 3.14
N GLY A 671 -11.59 -22.26 2.58
CA GLY A 671 -12.56 -23.36 2.71
C GLY A 671 -13.88 -23.16 1.95
N GLU A 672 -14.02 -22.07 1.18
CA GLU A 672 -15.21 -21.80 0.37
C GLU A 672 -15.05 -22.36 -1.05
N SER A 673 -16.12 -22.98 -1.57
CA SER A 673 -16.18 -23.41 -2.98
C SER A 673 -16.06 -22.21 -3.91
N THR A 674 -15.30 -22.35 -5.00
CA THR A 674 -15.14 -21.32 -6.04
C THR A 674 -16.48 -20.82 -6.58
N PHE A 675 -17.45 -21.72 -6.70
CA PHE A 675 -18.81 -21.39 -7.10
C PHE A 675 -19.58 -20.58 -6.04
N MET A 676 -19.38 -20.87 -4.74
CA MET A 676 -20.03 -20.11 -3.67
C MET A 676 -19.48 -18.68 -3.60
N VAL A 677 -18.16 -18.51 -3.74
CA VAL A 677 -17.54 -17.18 -3.84
C VAL A 677 -18.10 -16.41 -5.02
N GLU A 678 -18.23 -17.07 -6.18
CA GLU A 678 -18.84 -16.48 -7.37
C GLU A 678 -20.29 -16.03 -7.14
N MET A 679 -21.10 -16.85 -6.46
CA MET A 679 -22.48 -16.52 -6.14
C MET A 679 -22.58 -15.38 -5.12
N ASN A 680 -21.70 -15.34 -4.12
CA ASN A 680 -21.63 -14.23 -3.15
C ASN A 680 -21.20 -12.92 -3.81
N GLU A 681 -20.19 -12.95 -4.70
CA GLU A 681 -19.78 -11.78 -5.50
C GLU A 681 -20.97 -11.29 -6.35
N THR A 682 -21.65 -12.20 -7.04
CA THR A 682 -22.82 -11.87 -7.87
C THR A 682 -23.98 -11.31 -7.04
N ALA A 683 -24.29 -11.91 -5.89
CA ALA A 683 -25.33 -11.43 -4.99
C ALA A 683 -25.03 -10.02 -4.46
N SER A 684 -23.76 -9.73 -4.17
CA SER A 684 -23.33 -8.38 -3.78
C SER A 684 -23.63 -7.35 -4.88
N ILE A 685 -23.34 -7.70 -6.15
CA ILE A 685 -23.66 -6.84 -7.30
C ILE A 685 -25.16 -6.58 -7.36
N ILE A 686 -25.97 -7.65 -7.40
CA ILE A 686 -27.42 -7.57 -7.61
C ILE A 686 -28.12 -6.75 -6.51
N ASN A 687 -27.72 -6.94 -5.24
CA ASN A 687 -28.34 -6.24 -4.12
C ASN A 687 -27.94 -4.76 -4.03
N ASN A 688 -26.89 -4.33 -4.71
CA ASN A 688 -26.34 -2.97 -4.60
C ASN A 688 -26.41 -2.15 -5.90
N ILE A 689 -27.10 -2.63 -6.95
CA ILE A 689 -27.24 -1.91 -8.21
C ILE A 689 -27.97 -0.57 -8.04
N THR A 690 -27.59 0.40 -8.87
CA THR A 690 -28.24 1.70 -9.01
C THR A 690 -28.46 2.01 -10.48
N ASP A 691 -29.15 3.11 -10.76
CA ASP A 691 -29.44 3.55 -12.12
C ASP A 691 -28.19 4.04 -12.88
N ARG A 692 -27.11 4.36 -12.18
CA ARG A 692 -25.83 4.81 -12.75
C ARG A 692 -24.71 3.77 -12.60
N SER A 693 -25.06 2.53 -12.26
CA SER A 693 -24.11 1.43 -12.15
C SER A 693 -23.62 0.95 -13.52
N LEU A 694 -22.33 0.66 -13.61
CA LEU A 694 -21.70 -0.07 -14.71
C LEU A 694 -21.31 -1.47 -14.22
N ILE A 695 -21.84 -2.51 -14.85
CA ILE A 695 -21.68 -3.90 -14.43
C ILE A 695 -20.94 -4.69 -15.50
N LEU A 696 -19.92 -5.44 -15.07
CA LEU A 696 -19.12 -6.30 -15.93
C LEU A 696 -19.13 -7.72 -15.38
N LEU A 697 -19.76 -8.64 -16.09
CA LEU A 697 -19.88 -10.04 -15.71
C LEU A 697 -19.13 -10.89 -16.73
N ASP A 698 -18.16 -11.67 -16.28
CA ASP A 698 -17.35 -12.54 -17.14
C ASP A 698 -17.51 -14.00 -16.70
N GLU A 699 -18.11 -14.79 -17.58
CA GLU A 699 -18.14 -16.25 -17.50
C GLU A 699 -18.80 -16.82 -16.23
N ILE A 700 -19.90 -16.19 -15.80
CA ILE A 700 -20.73 -16.67 -14.68
C ILE A 700 -21.38 -18.02 -15.00
N GLY A 701 -21.49 -18.89 -14.00
CA GLY A 701 -22.14 -20.20 -14.05
C GLY A 701 -21.18 -21.36 -14.28
N ARG A 702 -19.87 -21.12 -14.44
CA ARG A 702 -18.89 -22.15 -14.82
C ARG A 702 -18.62 -23.24 -13.80
N GLY A 703 -18.80 -22.95 -12.51
CA GLY A 703 -18.44 -23.86 -11.42
C GLY A 703 -19.45 -24.97 -11.12
N THR A 704 -20.51 -25.13 -11.92
CA THR A 704 -21.62 -26.07 -11.67
C THR A 704 -22.02 -26.83 -12.94
N SER A 705 -23.10 -27.63 -12.87
CA SER A 705 -23.65 -28.33 -14.03
C SER A 705 -24.00 -27.34 -15.15
N THR A 706 -23.82 -27.74 -16.41
CA THR A 706 -24.01 -26.85 -17.57
C THR A 706 -25.38 -26.20 -17.58
N TYR A 707 -26.44 -26.98 -17.31
CA TYR A 707 -27.81 -26.48 -17.31
C TYR A 707 -28.10 -25.55 -16.12
N ASP A 708 -27.58 -25.85 -14.93
CA ASP A 708 -27.74 -24.95 -13.78
C ASP A 708 -26.98 -23.64 -14.02
N GLY A 709 -25.77 -23.72 -14.57
CA GLY A 709 -24.93 -22.57 -14.92
C GLY A 709 -25.59 -21.66 -15.95
N ILE A 710 -26.13 -22.23 -17.04
CA ILE A 710 -26.91 -21.49 -18.05
C ILE A 710 -28.13 -20.84 -17.41
N SER A 711 -28.89 -21.59 -16.61
CA SER A 711 -30.14 -21.11 -15.99
C SER A 711 -29.89 -19.92 -15.05
N ILE A 712 -28.82 -20.00 -14.25
CA ILE A 712 -28.41 -18.91 -13.34
C ILE A 712 -27.95 -17.69 -14.15
N ALA A 713 -27.05 -17.87 -15.13
CA ALA A 713 -26.55 -16.78 -15.96
C ALA A 713 -27.68 -16.07 -16.72
N TRP A 714 -28.60 -16.84 -17.28
CA TRP A 714 -29.81 -16.33 -17.93
C TRP A 714 -30.67 -15.50 -16.98
N SER A 715 -30.98 -16.07 -15.80
CA SER A 715 -31.82 -15.40 -14.80
C SER A 715 -31.20 -14.09 -14.31
N ILE A 716 -29.87 -14.05 -14.16
CA ILE A 716 -29.15 -12.81 -13.80
C ILE A 716 -29.25 -11.77 -14.90
N ALA A 717 -29.02 -12.15 -16.16
CA ALA A 717 -29.11 -11.25 -17.30
C ALA A 717 -30.54 -10.67 -17.44
N GLU A 718 -31.56 -11.52 -17.29
CA GLU A 718 -32.96 -11.12 -17.28
C GLU A 718 -33.27 -10.16 -16.12
N HIS A 719 -32.83 -10.50 -14.90
CA HIS A 719 -33.04 -9.65 -13.72
C HIS A 719 -32.42 -8.25 -13.89
N LEU A 720 -31.20 -8.17 -14.42
CA LEU A 720 -30.53 -6.89 -14.69
C LEU A 720 -31.24 -6.08 -15.78
N HIS A 721 -31.72 -6.75 -16.84
CA HIS A 721 -32.47 -6.10 -17.91
C HIS A 721 -33.82 -5.55 -17.44
N GLN A 722 -34.54 -6.31 -16.60
CA GLN A 722 -35.87 -5.95 -16.10
C GLN A 722 -35.85 -5.05 -14.85
N SER A 723 -34.70 -4.94 -14.17
CA SER A 723 -34.55 -4.10 -12.98
C SER A 723 -35.04 -2.68 -13.22
N PRO A 724 -35.75 -2.04 -12.25
CA PRO A 724 -36.14 -0.63 -12.33
C PRO A 724 -34.95 0.31 -12.54
N HIS A 725 -33.76 -0.08 -12.08
CA HIS A 725 -32.55 0.72 -12.20
C HIS A 725 -31.95 0.70 -13.62
N GLN A 726 -32.17 -0.37 -14.38
CA GLN A 726 -31.64 -0.55 -15.74
C GLN A 726 -30.14 -0.26 -15.84
N PRO A 727 -29.28 -0.95 -15.06
CA PRO A 727 -27.84 -0.71 -15.07
C PRO A 727 -27.23 -1.12 -16.41
N LYS A 728 -26.22 -0.36 -16.85
CA LYS A 728 -25.45 -0.67 -18.06
C LYS A 728 -24.59 -1.89 -17.81
N THR A 729 -24.74 -2.92 -18.65
CA THR A 729 -24.16 -4.24 -18.37
C THR A 729 -23.41 -4.81 -19.58
N LEU A 730 -22.18 -5.26 -19.34
CA LEU A 730 -21.42 -6.13 -20.25
C LEU A 730 -21.41 -7.54 -19.67
N PHE A 731 -21.99 -8.50 -20.39
CA PHE A 731 -22.08 -9.89 -19.96
C PHE A 731 -21.31 -10.78 -20.94
N ALA A 732 -20.07 -11.11 -20.60
CA ALA A 732 -19.28 -12.06 -21.36
C ALA A 732 -19.62 -13.49 -20.94
N THR A 733 -19.90 -14.36 -21.90
CA THR A 733 -20.28 -15.75 -21.65
C THR A 733 -19.72 -16.71 -22.69
N HIS A 734 -19.71 -17.99 -22.32
CA HIS A 734 -19.42 -19.13 -23.19
C HIS A 734 -20.68 -19.94 -23.52
N TYR A 735 -21.81 -19.60 -22.89
CA TYR A 735 -23.11 -20.20 -23.17
C TYR A 735 -23.70 -19.51 -24.39
N HIS A 736 -23.78 -20.25 -25.50
CA HIS A 736 -24.33 -19.74 -26.76
C HIS A 736 -25.87 -19.60 -26.69
N GLU A 737 -26.50 -20.33 -25.77
CA GLU A 737 -27.91 -20.26 -25.45
C GLU A 737 -28.33 -18.84 -25.06
N LEU A 738 -27.46 -18.08 -24.38
CA LEU A 738 -27.73 -16.69 -23.99
C LEU A 738 -27.89 -15.74 -25.19
N ASN A 739 -27.52 -16.15 -26.41
CA ASN A 739 -27.78 -15.35 -27.61
C ASN A 739 -29.28 -15.15 -27.85
N GLU A 740 -30.13 -16.09 -27.41
CA GLU A 740 -31.60 -15.98 -27.53
C GLU A 740 -32.18 -14.80 -26.72
N LEU A 741 -31.41 -14.21 -25.78
CA LEU A 741 -31.86 -13.07 -24.99
C LEU A 741 -32.16 -11.84 -25.86
N GLU A 742 -31.46 -11.64 -26.98
CA GLU A 742 -31.71 -10.49 -27.88
C GLU A 742 -33.10 -10.56 -28.54
N GLU A 743 -33.63 -11.76 -28.78
CA GLU A 743 -34.98 -11.94 -29.34
C GLU A 743 -36.08 -11.62 -28.30
N LYS A 744 -35.81 -11.91 -27.03
CA LYS A 744 -36.77 -11.73 -25.92
C LYS A 744 -36.71 -10.35 -25.29
N PHE A 745 -35.53 -9.74 -25.27
CA PHE A 745 -35.26 -8.49 -24.55
C PHE A 745 -34.71 -7.42 -25.51
N PRO A 746 -35.51 -6.40 -25.88
CA PRO A 746 -35.15 -5.47 -26.95
C PRO A 746 -33.90 -4.63 -26.67
N ARG A 747 -33.55 -4.41 -25.39
CA ARG A 747 -32.33 -3.69 -24.97
C ARG A 747 -31.12 -4.60 -24.75
N ALA A 748 -31.28 -5.92 -24.91
CA ALA A 748 -30.19 -6.88 -24.94
C ALA A 748 -29.71 -7.04 -26.38
N LYS A 749 -28.39 -7.02 -26.57
CA LYS A 749 -27.78 -7.09 -27.90
C LYS A 749 -26.60 -8.04 -27.93
N ASN A 750 -26.54 -8.90 -28.95
CA ASN A 750 -25.43 -9.84 -29.08
C ASN A 750 -24.25 -9.21 -29.81
N PHE A 751 -23.07 -9.48 -29.28
CA PHE A 751 -21.79 -9.20 -29.90
C PHE A 751 -20.86 -10.39 -29.75
N HIS A 752 -19.88 -10.49 -30.64
CA HIS A 752 -18.81 -11.45 -30.53
C HIS A 752 -17.47 -10.83 -30.91
N VAL A 753 -16.39 -11.45 -30.44
CA VAL A 753 -15.04 -11.08 -30.85
C VAL A 753 -14.64 -11.89 -32.08
N THR A 754 -14.32 -11.19 -33.16
CA THR A 754 -14.01 -11.81 -34.46
C THR A 754 -12.73 -12.65 -34.43
N ASN A 755 -12.75 -13.73 -35.20
CA ASN A 755 -11.64 -14.59 -35.48
C ASN A 755 -11.58 -14.88 -36.99
N LYS A 756 -10.40 -15.26 -37.47
CA LYS A 756 -10.19 -15.65 -38.86
C LYS A 756 -9.48 -16.99 -38.91
N GLU A 757 -10.05 -17.92 -39.66
CA GLU A 757 -9.41 -19.19 -39.97
C GLU A 757 -8.56 -19.02 -41.22
N VAL A 758 -7.26 -19.29 -41.11
CA VAL A 758 -6.34 -19.33 -42.25
C VAL A 758 -5.62 -20.68 -42.22
N GLY A 759 -6.08 -21.60 -43.08
CA GLY A 759 -5.62 -22.98 -43.08
C GLY A 759 -6.04 -23.73 -41.81
N ASN A 760 -5.07 -24.35 -41.11
CA ASN A 760 -5.29 -25.06 -39.83
C ASN A 760 -5.07 -24.17 -38.58
N LYS A 761 -4.94 -22.85 -38.72
CA LYS A 761 -4.68 -21.91 -37.62
C LYS A 761 -5.82 -20.91 -37.46
N ILE A 762 -6.25 -20.70 -36.22
CA ILE A 762 -7.16 -19.61 -35.85
C ILE A 762 -6.33 -18.39 -35.49
N ILE A 763 -6.61 -17.26 -36.14
CA ILE A 763 -6.04 -15.95 -35.81
C ILE A 763 -7.14 -15.14 -35.14
N PHE A 764 -6.92 -14.76 -33.88
CA PHE A 764 -7.84 -13.87 -33.17
C PHE A 764 -7.65 -12.44 -33.67
N LEU A 765 -8.65 -11.90 -34.36
CA LEU A 765 -8.63 -10.53 -34.85
C LEU A 765 -8.91 -9.51 -33.74
N ARG A 766 -9.44 -9.96 -32.59
CA ARG A 766 -9.69 -9.15 -31.38
C ARG A 766 -10.57 -7.90 -31.64
N LYS A 767 -11.35 -7.90 -32.74
CA LYS A 767 -12.28 -6.83 -33.10
C LYS A 767 -13.71 -7.23 -32.75
N LEU A 768 -14.43 -6.36 -32.06
CA LEU A 768 -15.83 -6.52 -31.69
C LEU A 768 -16.73 -6.40 -32.93
N ALA A 769 -17.66 -7.35 -33.11
CA ALA A 769 -18.65 -7.34 -34.17
C ALA A 769 -20.04 -7.71 -33.62
N ARG A 770 -21.09 -7.22 -34.31
CA ARG A 770 -22.50 -7.53 -34.00
C ARG A 770 -22.82 -9.00 -34.26
N GLY A 771 -23.77 -9.53 -33.48
CA GLY A 771 -24.25 -10.92 -33.57
C GLY A 771 -23.56 -11.86 -32.58
N GLY A 772 -24.17 -13.01 -32.31
CA GLY A 772 -23.59 -14.06 -31.48
C GLY A 772 -22.72 -15.03 -32.29
N SER A 773 -21.71 -15.62 -31.65
CA SER A 773 -20.99 -16.77 -32.20
C SER A 773 -21.83 -18.04 -32.01
N THR A 774 -21.99 -18.86 -33.05
CA THR A 774 -22.75 -20.14 -33.01
C THR A 774 -21.87 -21.37 -32.83
N HIS A 775 -20.55 -21.27 -33.07
CA HIS A 775 -19.64 -22.41 -32.99
C HIS A 775 -18.67 -22.33 -31.82
N SER A 776 -18.50 -23.47 -31.15
CA SER A 776 -17.50 -23.69 -30.11
C SER A 776 -16.14 -24.02 -30.75
N PHE A 777 -15.15 -23.16 -30.55
CA PHE A 777 -13.79 -23.38 -31.07
C PHE A 777 -12.91 -24.20 -30.12
N GLY A 778 -13.49 -24.82 -29.07
CA GLY A 778 -12.71 -25.55 -28.05
C GLY A 778 -11.85 -26.67 -28.63
N ILE A 779 -12.40 -27.43 -29.58
CA ILE A 779 -11.68 -28.52 -30.28
C ILE A 779 -10.54 -27.96 -31.15
N HIS A 780 -10.73 -26.80 -31.78
CA HIS A 780 -9.69 -26.15 -32.57
C HIS A 780 -8.55 -25.61 -31.69
N VAL A 781 -8.87 -25.05 -30.52
CA VAL A 781 -7.86 -24.63 -29.53
C VAL A 781 -7.07 -25.83 -29.02
N ALA A 782 -7.73 -26.96 -28.75
CA ALA A 782 -7.07 -28.21 -28.38
C ALA A 782 -6.10 -28.70 -29.47
N LYS A 783 -6.49 -28.59 -30.75
CA LYS A 783 -5.60 -28.89 -31.89
C LYS A 783 -4.37 -27.95 -31.91
N MET A 784 -4.55 -26.66 -31.64
CA MET A 784 -3.44 -25.69 -31.57
C MET A 784 -2.51 -25.93 -30.37
N ALA A 785 -3.03 -26.45 -29.26
CA ALA A 785 -2.23 -26.85 -28.11
C ALA A 785 -1.40 -28.13 -28.36
N GLY A 786 -1.54 -28.76 -29.54
CA GLY A 786 -0.77 -29.94 -29.93
C GLY A 786 -1.42 -31.27 -29.52
N MET A 787 -2.73 -31.30 -29.25
CA MET A 787 -3.43 -32.53 -28.90
C MET A 787 -3.40 -33.55 -30.07
N PRO A 788 -3.32 -34.86 -29.79
CA PRO A 788 -3.21 -35.89 -30.83
C PRO A 788 -4.36 -35.85 -31.85
N PRO A 789 -4.11 -36.02 -33.17
CA PRO A 789 -5.15 -35.97 -34.20
C PRO A 789 -6.32 -36.93 -33.95
N SER A 790 -6.03 -38.14 -33.46
CA SER A 790 -7.06 -39.15 -33.14
C SER A 790 -8.02 -38.69 -32.02
N LEU A 791 -7.53 -37.90 -31.07
CA LEU A 791 -8.35 -37.32 -30.00
C LEU A 791 -9.23 -36.19 -30.54
N ILE A 792 -8.69 -35.36 -31.44
CA ILE A 792 -9.44 -34.29 -32.12
C ILE A 792 -10.54 -34.86 -33.01
N GLU A 793 -10.24 -35.88 -33.80
CA GLU A 793 -11.25 -36.58 -34.61
C GLU A 793 -12.37 -37.15 -33.73
N ARG A 794 -12.01 -37.85 -32.65
CA ARG A 794 -12.99 -38.38 -31.70
C ARG A 794 -13.83 -37.30 -31.04
N ALA A 795 -13.23 -36.17 -30.67
CA ALA A 795 -13.96 -35.05 -30.07
C ALA A 795 -14.97 -34.43 -31.05
N ASN A 796 -14.63 -34.34 -32.34
CA ASN A 796 -15.54 -33.86 -33.38
C ASN A 796 -16.72 -34.83 -33.62
N GLU A 797 -16.47 -36.14 -33.64
CA GLU A 797 -17.54 -37.15 -33.72
C GLU A 797 -18.54 -37.01 -32.56
N ILE A 798 -18.03 -36.84 -31.34
CA ILE A 798 -18.87 -36.67 -30.14
C ILE A 798 -19.64 -35.34 -30.20
N LEU A 799 -19.00 -34.25 -30.65
CA LEU A 799 -19.66 -32.95 -30.79
C LEU A 799 -20.83 -33.03 -31.78
N LEU A 800 -20.63 -33.64 -32.96
CA LEU A 800 -21.69 -33.84 -33.95
C LEU A 800 -22.86 -34.65 -33.38
N HIS A 801 -22.58 -35.67 -32.57
CA HIS A 801 -23.61 -36.45 -31.90
C HIS A 801 -24.40 -35.60 -30.88
N LEU A 802 -23.73 -34.78 -30.07
CA LEU A 802 -24.38 -33.88 -29.11
C LEU A 802 -25.20 -32.78 -29.78
N GLU A 803 -24.69 -32.18 -30.86
CA GLU A 803 -25.42 -31.18 -31.66
C GLU A 803 -26.68 -31.80 -32.30
N SER A 804 -26.60 -33.04 -32.79
CA SER A 804 -27.75 -33.74 -33.37
C SER A 804 -28.84 -34.10 -32.35
N ILE A 805 -28.49 -34.26 -31.07
CA ILE A 805 -29.45 -34.43 -29.97
C ILE A 805 -30.13 -33.10 -29.66
N HIS A 806 -29.39 -31.99 -29.71
CA HIS A 806 -29.92 -30.65 -29.46
C HIS A 806 -30.84 -30.15 -30.58
N GLU A 807 -30.53 -30.41 -31.86
CA GLU A 807 -31.39 -30.00 -32.98
C GLU A 807 -32.74 -30.75 -33.03
N ASN A 808 -32.80 -31.98 -32.52
CA ASN A 808 -34.02 -32.80 -32.50
C ASN A 808 -34.93 -32.56 -31.29
N GLY A 809 -34.71 -31.49 -30.52
CA GLY A 809 -35.55 -31.06 -29.39
C GLY A 809 -36.90 -30.45 -29.75
N LYS A 810 -37.33 -30.50 -31.02
CA LYS A 810 -38.74 -30.28 -31.40
C LYS A 810 -39.44 -31.64 -31.48
N ALA A 811 -40.43 -31.81 -30.62
CA ALA A 811 -41.23 -33.02 -30.46
C ALA A 811 -41.62 -33.68 -31.81
N GLU A 812 -41.12 -34.89 -32.07
CA GLU A 812 -41.90 -36.09 -32.45
C GLU A 812 -40.99 -37.30 -32.80
N ASN A 813 -41.27 -38.43 -32.12
CA ASN A 813 -41.05 -39.82 -32.52
C ASN A 813 -39.68 -40.26 -33.09
N VAL A 814 -38.77 -40.64 -32.18
CA VAL A 814 -37.52 -41.39 -32.50
C VAL A 814 -37.62 -42.82 -31.96
N THR A 815 -38.52 -43.63 -32.50
CA THR A 815 -38.53 -45.09 -32.25
C THR A 815 -38.10 -45.91 -33.47
N ASP A 816 -38.00 -45.33 -34.68
CA ASP A 816 -37.81 -46.12 -35.91
C ASP A 816 -36.52 -45.89 -36.71
N LYS A 817 -35.55 -45.11 -36.19
CA LYS A 817 -34.26 -44.89 -36.88
C LYS A 817 -33.02 -45.49 -36.22
N VAL A 818 -33.17 -46.33 -35.19
CA VAL A 818 -32.05 -47.00 -34.50
C VAL A 818 -31.75 -48.41 -35.02
N LYS A 819 -32.53 -48.95 -35.98
CA LYS A 819 -32.36 -50.35 -36.44
C LYS A 819 -31.37 -50.60 -37.56
N ASN A 820 -30.81 -49.58 -38.21
CA ASN A 820 -29.86 -49.77 -39.31
C ASN A 820 -28.63 -48.88 -39.10
N ILE A 821 -27.63 -49.40 -38.41
CA ILE A 821 -26.22 -49.42 -38.84
C ILE A 821 -25.46 -50.30 -37.83
N SER A 822 -24.88 -51.37 -38.37
CA SER A 822 -24.14 -52.40 -37.64
C SER A 822 -22.86 -51.84 -37.00
N THR A 823 -22.77 -52.10 -35.70
CA THR A 823 -21.64 -51.92 -34.78
C THR A 823 -20.29 -52.47 -35.26
N SER A 824 -19.23 -51.68 -35.16
CA SER A 824 -17.90 -52.17 -34.72
C SER A 824 -17.88 -52.17 -33.18
N LYS A 825 -18.28 -53.32 -32.63
CA LYS A 825 -18.21 -53.69 -31.21
C LYS A 825 -16.76 -53.71 -30.73
N MET A 826 -16.32 -52.78 -29.89
CA MET A 826 -15.31 -53.07 -28.84
C MET A 826 -15.16 -52.00 -27.74
N GLN A 827 -16.22 -51.36 -27.21
CA GLN A 827 -16.05 -50.60 -25.94
C GLN A 827 -17.33 -50.26 -25.15
N LEU A 828 -18.41 -51.04 -25.31
CA LEU A 828 -19.67 -50.84 -24.54
C LEU A 828 -20.13 -52.09 -23.78
N SER A 829 -19.28 -53.11 -23.63
CA SER A 829 -19.66 -54.40 -23.01
C SER A 829 -19.18 -54.59 -21.57
N ILE A 830 -18.93 -53.53 -20.81
CA ILE A 830 -18.57 -53.65 -19.37
C ILE A 830 -19.70 -53.20 -18.44
N PHE A 831 -20.61 -52.32 -18.88
CA PHE A 831 -21.69 -51.83 -18.01
C PHE A 831 -23.09 -52.40 -18.29
N ASP A 832 -23.36 -52.96 -19.47
CA ASP A 832 -24.71 -53.46 -19.79
C ASP A 832 -24.97 -54.93 -19.41
N ALA A 833 -23.93 -55.74 -19.19
CA ALA A 833 -24.12 -57.15 -18.84
C ALA A 833 -24.59 -57.39 -17.39
N HIS A 834 -24.52 -56.35 -16.55
CA HIS A 834 -24.89 -56.45 -15.14
C HIS A 834 -26.21 -55.73 -14.81
N THR A 835 -26.74 -54.88 -15.68
CA THR A 835 -27.90 -54.04 -15.35
C THR A 835 -29.18 -54.85 -15.15
N GLU A 836 -29.45 -55.84 -16.01
CA GLU A 836 -30.64 -56.70 -15.90
C GLU A 836 -30.60 -57.60 -14.66
N THR A 837 -29.45 -58.21 -14.36
CA THR A 837 -29.28 -59.09 -13.20
C THR A 837 -29.40 -58.32 -11.89
N PHE A 838 -28.87 -57.09 -11.85
CA PHE A 838 -28.97 -56.22 -10.67
C PHE A 838 -30.38 -55.62 -10.51
N GLU A 839 -31.11 -55.33 -11.58
CA GLU A 839 -32.53 -54.94 -11.50
C GLU A 839 -33.42 -56.08 -10.98
N GLU A 840 -33.19 -57.32 -11.42
CA GLU A 840 -33.93 -58.48 -10.89
C GLU A 840 -33.67 -58.72 -9.40
N ILE A 841 -32.41 -58.61 -8.95
CA ILE A 841 -32.06 -58.76 -7.54
C ILE A 841 -32.64 -57.61 -6.71
N ARG A 842 -32.60 -56.38 -7.24
CA ARG A 842 -33.18 -55.21 -6.57
C ARG A 842 -34.68 -55.37 -6.38
N LYS A 843 -35.39 -55.81 -7.42
CA LYS A 843 -36.83 -56.06 -7.35
C LYS A 843 -37.18 -57.18 -6.36
N LEU A 844 -36.40 -58.25 -6.35
CA LEU A 844 -36.57 -59.36 -5.39
C LEU A 844 -36.39 -58.89 -3.93
N LEU A 845 -35.44 -57.98 -3.68
CA LEU A 845 -35.19 -57.42 -2.36
C LEU A 845 -36.25 -56.41 -1.93
N GLU A 846 -36.78 -55.60 -2.85
CA GLU A 846 -37.84 -54.62 -2.58
C GLU A 846 -39.21 -55.31 -2.31
N GLU A 847 -39.48 -56.46 -2.94
CA GLU A 847 -40.73 -57.22 -2.75
C GLU A 847 -40.72 -58.13 -1.51
N THR A 848 -39.56 -58.33 -0.86
CA THR A 848 -39.42 -59.26 0.27
C THR A 848 -39.58 -58.55 1.63
N ASP A 849 -40.64 -58.88 2.38
CA ASP A 849 -40.86 -58.36 3.73
C ASP A 849 -40.01 -59.11 4.78
N ILE A 850 -38.90 -58.48 5.16
CA ILE A 850 -37.87 -59.05 6.05
C ILE A 850 -38.43 -59.40 7.44
N ASN A 851 -39.47 -58.72 7.91
CA ASN A 851 -40.01 -58.92 9.27
C ASN A 851 -40.93 -60.13 9.40
N ARG A 852 -41.26 -60.79 8.27
CA ARG A 852 -42.15 -61.96 8.22
C ARG A 852 -41.47 -63.25 7.79
N LEU A 853 -40.17 -63.21 7.49
CA LEU A 853 -39.41 -64.40 7.09
C LEU A 853 -39.03 -65.26 8.29
N THR A 854 -39.23 -66.57 8.18
CA THR A 854 -38.60 -67.51 9.10
C THR A 854 -37.09 -67.64 8.77
N PRO A 855 -36.23 -68.01 9.74
CA PRO A 855 -34.78 -68.09 9.51
C PRO A 855 -34.37 -69.01 8.34
N VAL A 856 -35.15 -70.07 8.08
CA VAL A 856 -34.91 -71.00 6.96
C VAL A 856 -35.26 -70.36 5.62
N GLU A 857 -36.36 -69.60 5.55
CA GLU A 857 -36.78 -68.89 4.34
C GLU A 857 -35.83 -67.76 3.98
N ALA A 858 -35.29 -67.05 4.98
CA ALA A 858 -34.27 -66.03 4.78
C ALA A 858 -32.99 -66.61 4.16
N LEU A 859 -32.54 -67.79 4.63
CA LEU A 859 -31.38 -68.48 4.06
C LEU A 859 -31.63 -68.96 2.62
N LEU A 860 -32.84 -69.46 2.33
CA LEU A 860 -33.22 -69.86 0.98
C LEU A 860 -33.28 -68.67 0.00
N LYS A 861 -33.80 -67.52 0.44
CA LYS A 861 -33.80 -66.27 -0.36
C LYS A 861 -32.41 -65.72 -0.60
N LEU A 862 -31.54 -65.78 0.40
CA LEU A 862 -30.11 -65.44 0.24
C LEU A 862 -29.41 -66.37 -0.75
N GLN A 863 -29.74 -67.66 -0.75
CA GLN A 863 -29.21 -68.63 -1.70
C GLN A 863 -29.72 -68.38 -3.14
N GLU A 864 -30.98 -67.95 -3.28
CA GLU A 864 -31.59 -67.55 -4.56
C GLU A 864 -30.91 -66.31 -5.16
N ILE A 865 -30.65 -65.28 -4.35
CA ILE A 865 -29.90 -64.09 -4.76
C ILE A 865 -28.46 -64.47 -5.15
N LYS A 866 -27.81 -65.34 -4.38
CA LYS A 866 -26.44 -65.80 -4.66
C LYS A 866 -26.35 -66.61 -5.97
N ASN A 867 -27.41 -67.35 -6.32
CA ASN A 867 -27.46 -68.08 -7.58
C ASN A 867 -27.68 -67.17 -8.79
N LYS A 868 -28.37 -66.03 -8.63
CA LYS A 868 -28.53 -65.02 -9.69
C LYS A 868 -27.26 -64.21 -9.94
N LEU A 869 -26.29 -64.22 -9.02
CA LEU A 869 -24.99 -63.55 -9.15
C LEU A 869 -23.90 -64.43 -9.79
N LYS A 870 -24.17 -65.72 -10.04
CA LYS A 870 -23.28 -66.66 -10.73
C LYS A 870 -23.68 -66.79 -12.19
#